data_AF-A0A1A7QRJ5-F1
#
_entry.id   AF-A0A1A7QRJ5-F1
#
_cell.length_a   1.000
_cell.length_b   1.000
_cell.length_c   1.000
_cell.angle_alpha   90.00
_cell.angle_beta   90.00
_cell.angle_gamma   90.00
#
_symmetry.space_group_name_H-M   'P 1'
#
loop_
_entity.id
_entity.type
_entity.pdbx_description
1 polymer ?
#
loop_
_entity_poly.entity_id
_entity_poly.type
_entity_poly.pdbx_seq_one_letter_code
_entity_poly.pdbx_strand_id
1 'polypeptide(L)'
;MNVNLSEVNPKQNIIIKGANLHNLKNIDVVIPRNKLVVITGLSGSGKSSLAFDTLYAEGQRRYVESLSSYARQFLGRLNKPKVDYIKGIAPAIAIEQKVNSTNPRSTVGTSTEIYDYLKLLFARIGKTYSPISGDLVKKHTTADVLNLVKSFADGEKLLLLAPIVLEEGRTMIDKLNVLQQQGYARIQYKNEVLRIEDALEKDFKNDLFLVVDRIVVKHEDDFYNRLADAIETSFFEGKGTTILESLSNNKQTAFNNKFELDGMIFLEPNVHLFSFNNPYGACPKCEGYGDVIGIDEDLVIPNTALSIYENAIFPWRGESMSWYRDQLVNNSHKFNFPIHKPYFQLTEAQKELVWEGNTYFEGLNHFFSELESKAYKIQNRVMLSRYRGKTKCSKCHGKRLRAEANYIKVGGVTITDLVTLPLDKLMVFFKQLELSDHDTTIANRLLKEITNRLAFLSNVGLDYLTLNRKSNTLSGGESQRINLATSLGSSLVGSMYILDEPSIGLHPKDTEKLIVVLKALRDLGNTVIVVEHDEDIMQAADEIIDIGPEAGTLGGEVVAAGTYEDILKSESLTAQYLNGKLEIEVPKKRRTSKYHIDIIGAREHNLQNVDVTIPLEMLTVITGVSGSGKSTLVKKILFPAIQKELTGFGDKPGQFSELKGNYKNIKHIEFVDQNPIGRSSRSNPVTYVKAYDDIRALYANQKLSKIRNYQAKHFSFNVEGGRCETCKGDGEVTIEMQFMADVHLTCETCNGKRFKKEVLEVTFEDKNIDDILNMTIDDAIAFFEAHHQSKIQSKLQPLQDVGLGYVTLGQSSSTLSGGEAQRIKLATFLGKGSKSDNALFIFDEPTTGLHFHDIKKLLKSFQALIAQGHSIIVIEHNLDLIKCADYIIDLGPEGGERGGKVVAAGTPEELVKNKNSVTGGYLKEKI
;
A
#
# COMPACT_ATOMS: atom_id res chain seq x y z
N MET A 1 29.89 -15.71 27.55
CA MET A 1 30.16 -17.02 26.93
C MET A 1 31.22 -16.81 25.84
N ASN A 2 32.37 -17.50 25.88
CA ASN A 2 33.37 -17.43 24.81
C ASN A 2 33.24 -18.67 23.93
N VAL A 3 32.42 -18.59 22.88
CA VAL A 3 32.39 -19.63 21.84
C VAL A 3 33.71 -19.54 21.07
N ASN A 4 34.47 -20.65 21.03
CA ASN A 4 35.68 -20.69 20.22
C ASN A 4 35.30 -20.67 18.72
N LEU A 5 35.28 -19.48 18.11
CA LEU A 5 34.87 -19.28 16.72
C LEU A 5 35.66 -20.13 15.71
N SER A 6 36.86 -20.59 16.07
CA SER A 6 37.69 -21.42 15.20
C SER A 6 37.17 -22.85 15.02
N GLU A 7 36.35 -23.33 15.96
CA GLU A 7 35.77 -24.68 15.94
C GLU A 7 34.36 -24.70 15.30
N VAL A 8 33.77 -23.53 15.05
CA VAL A 8 32.42 -23.40 14.50
C VAL A 8 32.43 -23.59 12.98
N ASN A 9 31.58 -24.49 12.49
CA ASN A 9 31.50 -24.80 11.06
C ASN A 9 30.77 -23.70 10.27
N PRO A 10 31.43 -23.01 9.31
CA PRO A 10 30.81 -21.94 8.52
C PRO A 10 29.80 -22.44 7.46
N LYS A 11 29.70 -23.76 7.24
CA LYS A 11 28.64 -24.34 6.40
C LYS A 11 27.29 -24.42 7.12
N GLN A 12 27.32 -24.52 8.45
CA GLN A 12 26.13 -24.64 9.29
C GLN A 12 25.80 -23.33 10.00
N ASN A 13 26.74 -22.40 10.09
CA ASN A 13 26.58 -21.14 10.82
C ASN A 13 27.12 -19.96 10.00
N ILE A 14 26.52 -18.80 10.20
CA ILE A 14 27.07 -17.49 9.83
C ILE A 14 27.91 -17.03 11.02
N ILE A 15 29.19 -16.75 10.78
CA ILE A 15 30.16 -16.41 11.83
C ILE A 15 30.60 -14.98 11.59
N ILE A 16 30.32 -14.11 12.55
CA ILE A 16 30.70 -12.70 12.56
C ILE A 16 31.79 -12.54 13.61
N LYS A 17 32.93 -11.97 13.20
CA LYS A 17 34.00 -11.61 14.11
C LYS A 17 34.25 -10.10 14.10
N GLY A 18 34.37 -9.52 15.28
CA GLY A 18 34.80 -8.14 15.47
C GLY A 18 33.87 -7.10 14.85
N ALA A 19 32.55 -7.24 15.02
CA ALA A 19 31.62 -6.23 14.53
C ALA A 19 31.69 -4.95 15.38
N ASN A 20 32.06 -3.84 14.72
CA ASN A 20 32.35 -2.54 15.34
C ASN A 20 31.74 -1.39 14.53
N LEU A 21 30.51 -1.60 14.06
CA LEU A 21 29.73 -0.57 13.37
C LEU A 21 28.82 0.15 14.37
N HIS A 22 28.71 1.48 14.23
CA HIS A 22 28.00 2.34 15.18
C HIS A 22 28.47 2.16 16.62
N ASN A 23 27.62 1.64 17.52
CA ASN A 23 27.91 1.43 18.93
C ASN A 23 28.31 -0.02 19.25
N LEU A 24 28.40 -0.92 18.27
CA LEU A 24 28.82 -2.31 18.49
C LEU A 24 30.26 -2.37 19.03
N LYS A 25 30.48 -3.10 20.13
CA LYS A 25 31.77 -3.14 20.84
C LYS A 25 32.65 -4.31 20.41
N ASN A 26 32.97 -4.38 19.12
CA ASN A 26 33.81 -5.43 18.54
C ASN A 26 33.28 -6.85 18.86
N ILE A 27 31.98 -7.05 18.63
CA ILE A 27 31.29 -8.27 19.05
C ILE A 27 31.52 -9.44 18.12
N ASP A 28 31.54 -10.62 18.72
CA ASP A 28 31.64 -11.92 18.06
C ASP A 28 30.29 -12.63 18.16
N VAL A 29 29.70 -13.00 17.02
CA VAL A 29 28.35 -13.58 16.96
C VAL A 29 28.34 -14.78 16.03
N VAL A 30 27.68 -15.85 16.48
CA VAL A 30 27.40 -17.04 15.67
C VAL A 30 25.89 -17.10 15.46
N ILE A 31 25.47 -17.23 14.20
CA ILE A 31 24.05 -17.33 13.82
C ILE A 31 23.86 -18.66 13.09
N PRO A 32 22.98 -19.56 13.55
CA PRO A 32 22.75 -20.83 12.88
C PRO A 32 22.03 -20.62 11.54
N ARG A 33 22.44 -21.38 10.53
CA ARG A 33 21.76 -21.36 9.22
C ARG A 33 20.50 -22.21 9.25
N ASN A 34 19.55 -21.85 8.39
CA ASN A 34 18.26 -22.53 8.23
C ASN A 34 17.41 -22.55 9.51
N LYS A 35 17.57 -21.51 10.33
CA LYS A 35 16.87 -21.30 11.60
C LYS A 35 16.15 -19.95 11.60
N LEU A 36 15.13 -19.85 12.46
CA LEU A 36 14.48 -18.61 12.82
C LEU A 36 15.23 -18.00 14.00
N VAL A 37 15.96 -16.92 13.75
CA VAL A 37 16.81 -16.25 14.74
C VAL A 37 16.20 -14.89 15.06
N VAL A 38 15.99 -14.60 16.34
CA VAL A 38 15.47 -13.31 16.79
C VAL A 38 16.58 -12.50 17.43
N ILE A 39 16.78 -11.26 16.98
CA ILE A 39 17.68 -10.30 17.60
C ILE A 39 16.83 -9.34 18.43
N THR A 40 17.06 -9.29 19.74
CA THR A 40 16.28 -8.47 20.69
C THR A 40 17.18 -7.57 21.55
N GLY A 41 16.57 -6.78 22.42
CA GLY A 41 17.24 -5.83 23.32
C GLY A 41 16.67 -4.41 23.28
N LEU A 42 17.21 -3.49 24.07
CA LEU A 42 16.68 -2.11 24.20
C LEU A 42 16.69 -1.30 22.89
N SER A 43 15.80 -0.29 22.78
CA SER A 43 15.84 0.68 21.68
C SER A 43 17.22 1.35 21.65
N GLY A 44 17.92 1.27 20.51
CA GLY A 44 19.28 1.82 20.38
C GLY A 44 20.40 0.94 20.95
N SER A 45 20.15 -0.33 21.31
CA SER A 45 21.20 -1.23 21.82
C SER A 45 22.20 -1.70 20.76
N GLY A 46 21.88 -1.60 19.47
CA GLY A 46 22.73 -2.03 18.35
C GLY A 46 22.15 -3.14 17.47
N LYS A 47 20.89 -3.54 17.69
CA LYS A 47 20.19 -4.60 16.92
C LYS A 47 20.21 -4.36 15.42
N SER A 48 19.73 -3.19 14.98
CA SER A 48 19.66 -2.82 13.55
C SER A 48 21.06 -2.67 12.96
N SER A 49 22.03 -2.20 13.74
CA SER A 49 23.43 -2.11 13.31
C SER A 49 24.05 -3.48 13.02
N LEU A 50 23.67 -4.50 13.78
CA LEU A 50 24.08 -5.89 13.50
C LEU A 50 23.28 -6.50 12.33
N ALA A 51 21.96 -6.35 12.33
CA ALA A 51 21.09 -7.00 11.35
C ALA A 51 21.15 -6.35 9.95
N PHE A 52 20.96 -5.04 9.87
CA PHE A 52 20.85 -4.32 8.59
C PHE A 52 22.19 -3.75 8.13
N ASP A 53 22.83 -2.96 8.99
CA ASP A 53 24.04 -2.23 8.58
C ASP A 53 25.28 -3.13 8.46
N THR A 54 25.24 -4.32 9.07
CA THR A 54 26.31 -5.32 9.00
C THR A 54 25.93 -6.53 8.15
N LEU A 55 24.93 -7.33 8.56
CA LEU A 55 24.59 -8.59 7.88
C LEU A 55 23.93 -8.38 6.52
N TYR A 56 22.87 -7.58 6.44
CA TYR A 56 22.20 -7.29 5.16
C TYR A 56 23.16 -6.58 4.20
N ALA A 57 23.84 -5.53 4.66
CA ALA A 57 24.78 -4.77 3.86
C ALA A 57 25.89 -5.68 3.26
N GLU A 58 26.49 -6.57 4.06
CA GLU A 58 27.53 -7.46 3.57
C GLU A 58 26.97 -8.56 2.65
N GLY A 59 25.80 -9.12 2.96
CA GLY A 59 25.15 -10.15 2.15
C GLY A 59 24.71 -9.62 0.78
N GLN A 60 24.14 -8.43 0.75
CA GLN A 60 23.75 -7.74 -0.48
C GLN A 60 24.99 -7.34 -1.28
N ARG A 61 26.00 -6.71 -0.65
CA ARG A 61 27.24 -6.29 -1.32
C ARG A 61 27.93 -7.47 -2.01
N ARG A 62 28.14 -8.59 -1.32
CA ARG A 62 28.79 -9.78 -1.88
C ARG A 62 28.02 -10.37 -3.06
N TYR A 63 26.68 -10.37 -2.98
CA TYR A 63 25.84 -10.83 -4.08
C TYR A 63 25.94 -9.91 -5.30
N VAL A 64 25.80 -8.59 -5.12
CA VAL A 64 25.82 -7.63 -6.24
C VAL A 64 27.21 -7.52 -6.87
N GLU A 65 28.30 -7.65 -6.10
CA GLU A 65 29.68 -7.72 -6.62
C GLU A 65 29.92 -8.92 -7.55
N SER A 66 29.05 -9.93 -7.51
CA SER A 66 29.09 -11.09 -8.40
C SER A 66 28.31 -10.89 -9.70
N LEU A 67 27.42 -9.88 -9.79
CA LEU A 67 26.53 -9.69 -10.95
C LEU A 67 27.24 -9.16 -12.20
N SER A 68 28.15 -8.18 -12.04
CA SER A 68 28.92 -7.64 -13.17
C SER A 68 30.23 -6.98 -12.74
N SER A 69 31.19 -6.90 -13.65
CA SER A 69 32.43 -6.13 -13.46
C SER A 69 32.15 -4.64 -13.25
N TYR A 70 31.13 -4.10 -13.92
CA TYR A 70 30.67 -2.73 -13.75
C TYR A 70 30.16 -2.48 -12.32
N ALA A 71 29.22 -3.30 -11.84
CA ALA A 71 28.69 -3.15 -10.47
C ALA A 71 29.81 -3.23 -9.41
N ARG A 72 30.78 -4.14 -9.60
CA ARG A 72 31.94 -4.26 -8.71
C ARG A 72 32.79 -2.97 -8.62
N GLN A 73 32.96 -2.24 -9.72
CA GLN A 73 33.72 -0.99 -9.73
C GLN A 73 33.05 0.11 -8.89
N PHE A 74 31.72 0.16 -8.89
CA PHE A 74 30.94 1.13 -8.10
C PHE A 74 30.84 0.71 -6.63
N LEU A 75 30.55 -0.56 -6.36
CA LEU A 75 30.44 -1.08 -4.99
C LEU A 75 31.77 -1.06 -4.25
N GLY A 76 32.90 -1.13 -4.95
CA GLY A 76 34.23 -0.97 -4.33
C GLY A 76 34.45 0.40 -3.67
N ARG A 77 33.63 1.41 -4.00
CA ARG A 77 33.65 2.73 -3.35
C ARG A 77 32.75 2.83 -2.12
N LEU A 78 31.89 1.84 -1.87
CA LEU A 78 31.10 1.79 -0.65
C LEU A 78 31.99 1.47 0.54
N ASN A 79 31.71 2.13 1.66
CA ASN A 79 32.32 1.76 2.92
C ASN A 79 31.90 0.33 3.27
N LYS A 80 32.88 -0.57 3.39
CA LYS A 80 32.62 -1.92 3.89
C LYS A 80 32.16 -1.83 5.35
N PRO A 81 31.21 -2.68 5.78
CA PRO A 81 30.87 -2.78 7.19
C PRO A 81 32.13 -3.01 8.03
N LYS A 82 32.19 -2.38 9.21
CA LYS A 82 33.34 -2.47 10.12
C LYS A 82 33.31 -3.80 10.86
N VAL A 83 33.85 -4.84 10.22
CA VAL A 83 33.97 -6.21 10.73
C VAL A 83 35.34 -6.78 10.40
N ASP A 84 35.89 -7.62 11.28
CA ASP A 84 37.13 -8.35 10.98
C ASP A 84 36.91 -9.35 9.84
N TYR A 85 35.90 -10.19 10.00
CA TYR A 85 35.42 -11.07 8.93
C TYR A 85 33.99 -11.56 9.17
N ILE A 86 33.32 -11.92 8.08
CA ILE A 86 32.08 -12.70 8.11
C ILE A 86 32.21 -13.94 7.21
N LYS A 87 31.98 -15.13 7.78
CA LYS A 87 31.99 -16.43 7.08
C LYS A 87 30.59 -17.03 7.06
N GLY A 88 30.28 -17.82 6.03
CA GLY A 88 28.99 -18.53 5.94
C GLY A 88 27.78 -17.68 5.51
N ILE A 89 28.00 -16.40 5.16
CA ILE A 89 26.92 -15.47 4.75
C ILE A 89 26.25 -15.91 3.44
N ALA A 90 24.93 -15.75 3.39
CA ALA A 90 24.11 -16.01 2.21
C ALA A 90 23.64 -14.68 1.56
N PRO A 91 23.15 -14.70 0.31
CA PRO A 91 22.49 -13.54 -0.29
C PRO A 91 21.35 -13.05 0.61
N ALA A 92 21.37 -11.76 0.93
CA ALA A 92 20.47 -11.16 1.91
C ALA A 92 19.31 -10.42 1.24
N ILE A 93 18.12 -10.56 1.82
CA ILE A 93 16.90 -9.83 1.44
C ILE A 93 16.38 -9.13 2.71
N ALA A 94 16.32 -7.80 2.68
CA ALA A 94 15.74 -7.00 3.75
C ALA A 94 14.24 -6.78 3.51
N ILE A 95 13.43 -6.96 4.55
CA ILE A 95 12.00 -6.62 4.58
C ILE A 95 11.79 -5.54 5.65
N GLU A 96 11.99 -4.29 5.25
CA GLU A 96 11.81 -3.10 6.08
C GLU A 96 10.38 -2.52 5.98
N GLN A 97 10.03 -1.63 6.90
CA GLN A 97 8.74 -0.94 6.96
C GLN A 97 8.60 0.27 6.01
N LYS A 98 9.60 0.51 5.17
CA LYS A 98 9.59 1.64 4.24
C LYS A 98 8.54 1.40 3.14
N VAL A 99 7.72 2.42 2.89
CA VAL A 99 6.76 2.41 1.77
C VAL A 99 7.55 2.51 0.47
N ASN A 100 7.84 1.35 -0.14
CA ASN A 100 8.76 1.22 -1.26
C ASN A 100 8.24 1.78 -2.61
N SER A 101 6.98 2.23 -2.69
CA SER A 101 6.35 2.59 -3.97
C SER A 101 5.65 3.94 -3.93
N THR A 102 6.31 4.97 -4.47
CA THR A 102 5.68 6.26 -4.81
C THR A 102 4.90 6.22 -6.12
N ASN A 103 5.03 5.14 -6.92
CA ASN A 103 4.42 5.06 -8.24
C ASN A 103 2.88 4.92 -8.13
N PRO A 104 2.10 5.89 -8.65
CA PRO A 104 0.64 5.87 -8.54
C PRO A 104 -0.04 4.77 -9.37
N ARG A 105 0.67 4.12 -10.31
CA ARG A 105 0.15 2.98 -11.08
C ARG A 105 0.29 1.64 -10.35
N SER A 106 1.16 1.55 -9.36
CA SER A 106 1.38 0.31 -8.60
C SER A 106 0.15 -0.06 -7.76
N THR A 107 -0.22 -1.34 -7.76
CA THR A 107 -1.28 -1.92 -6.95
C THR A 107 -0.80 -3.12 -6.16
N VAL A 108 -1.61 -3.56 -5.18
CA VAL A 108 -1.42 -4.84 -4.48
C VAL A 108 -1.24 -5.98 -5.49
N GLY A 109 -2.06 -6.04 -6.53
CA GLY A 109 -1.97 -7.06 -7.57
C GLY A 109 -0.66 -7.04 -8.37
N THR A 110 -0.09 -5.87 -8.65
CA THR A 110 1.22 -5.78 -9.34
C THR A 110 2.38 -6.06 -8.39
N SER A 111 2.31 -5.59 -7.15
CA SER A 111 3.36 -5.82 -6.13
C SER A 111 3.47 -7.28 -5.70
N THR A 112 2.41 -8.06 -5.86
CA THR A 112 2.34 -9.50 -5.52
C THR A 112 2.51 -10.41 -6.74
N GLU A 113 2.64 -9.82 -7.93
CA GLU A 113 2.64 -10.48 -9.24
C GLU A 113 1.36 -11.28 -9.56
N ILE A 114 0.36 -11.30 -8.66
CA ILE A 114 -0.92 -12.00 -8.89
C ILE A 114 -1.59 -11.45 -10.15
N TYR A 115 -1.51 -10.14 -10.38
CA TYR A 115 -2.06 -9.52 -11.57
C TYR A 115 -1.38 -10.02 -12.86
N ASP A 116 -0.10 -10.37 -12.82
CA ASP A 116 0.61 -10.90 -13.98
C ASP A 116 0.11 -12.30 -14.35
N TYR A 117 -0.11 -13.16 -13.36
CA TYR A 117 -0.75 -14.46 -13.56
C TYR A 117 -2.20 -14.33 -14.03
N LEU A 118 -2.96 -13.36 -13.51
CA LEU A 118 -4.33 -13.08 -13.99
C LEU A 118 -4.35 -12.66 -15.46
N LYS A 119 -3.45 -11.77 -15.90
CA LYS A 119 -3.34 -11.40 -17.32
C LYS A 119 -3.04 -12.61 -18.19
N LEU A 120 -2.14 -13.49 -17.75
CA LEU A 120 -1.82 -14.72 -18.47
C LEU A 120 -3.01 -15.66 -18.54
N LEU A 121 -3.75 -15.84 -17.45
CA LEU A 121 -4.95 -16.67 -17.40
C LEU A 121 -6.01 -16.16 -18.39
N PHE A 122 -6.34 -14.88 -18.33
CA PHE A 122 -7.33 -14.27 -19.22
C PHE A 122 -6.89 -14.25 -20.69
N ALA A 123 -5.59 -14.09 -20.97
CA ALA A 123 -5.08 -14.18 -22.33
C ALA A 123 -5.12 -15.60 -22.90
N ARG A 124 -5.06 -16.65 -22.06
CA ARG A 124 -4.99 -18.05 -22.49
C ARG A 124 -6.35 -18.72 -22.60
N ILE A 125 -7.23 -18.52 -21.62
CA ILE A 125 -8.53 -19.22 -21.52
C ILE A 125 -9.73 -18.26 -21.53
N GLY A 126 -9.49 -16.96 -21.66
CA GLY A 126 -10.56 -15.96 -21.68
C GLY A 126 -11.43 -16.08 -22.92
N LYS A 127 -12.74 -16.02 -22.72
CA LYS A 127 -13.76 -16.09 -23.78
C LYS A 127 -14.38 -14.71 -23.99
N THR A 128 -14.42 -14.22 -25.22
CA THR A 128 -14.95 -12.89 -25.56
C THR A 128 -16.45 -12.97 -25.87
N TYR A 129 -17.25 -12.12 -25.25
CA TYR A 129 -18.70 -12.06 -25.45
C TYR A 129 -19.10 -10.71 -26.05
N SER A 130 -20.06 -10.72 -26.97
CA SER A 130 -20.60 -9.48 -27.53
C SER A 130 -21.42 -8.72 -26.47
N PRO A 131 -21.23 -7.40 -26.33
CA PRO A 131 -22.05 -6.58 -25.45
C PRO A 131 -23.48 -6.37 -25.98
N ILE A 132 -23.74 -6.70 -27.27
CA ILE A 132 -25.05 -6.52 -27.92
C ILE A 132 -25.92 -7.76 -27.70
N SER A 133 -25.46 -8.93 -28.16
CA SER A 133 -26.20 -10.19 -28.08
C SER A 133 -25.92 -10.98 -26.80
N GLY A 134 -24.75 -10.80 -26.18
CA GLY A 134 -24.28 -11.68 -25.10
C GLY A 134 -23.67 -12.99 -25.59
N ASP A 135 -23.61 -13.21 -26.91
CA ASP A 135 -23.10 -14.45 -27.51
C ASP A 135 -21.55 -14.50 -27.54
N LEU A 136 -21.02 -15.72 -27.57
CA LEU A 136 -19.59 -15.99 -27.64
C LEU A 136 -19.04 -15.63 -29.02
N VAL A 137 -18.11 -14.69 -29.06
CA VAL A 137 -17.37 -14.32 -30.28
C VAL A 137 -16.38 -15.44 -30.60
N LYS A 138 -16.51 -16.02 -31.79
CA LYS A 138 -15.63 -17.10 -32.26
C LYS A 138 -14.97 -16.70 -33.56
N LYS A 139 -13.70 -17.07 -33.69
CA LYS A 139 -12.96 -17.06 -34.94
C LYS A 139 -12.96 -18.48 -35.47
N HIS A 140 -13.61 -18.72 -36.60
CA HIS A 140 -13.63 -20.02 -37.23
C HIS A 140 -12.37 -20.21 -38.07
N THR A 141 -11.81 -21.40 -37.98
CA THR A 141 -10.68 -21.86 -38.78
C THR A 141 -11.17 -22.75 -39.92
N THR A 142 -10.30 -23.01 -40.89
CA THR A 142 -10.55 -24.00 -41.95
C THR A 142 -10.88 -25.37 -41.36
N ALA A 143 -10.21 -25.74 -40.25
CA ALA A 143 -10.48 -26.98 -39.53
C ALA A 143 -11.91 -27.06 -38.95
N ASP A 144 -12.50 -25.94 -38.50
CA ASP A 144 -13.86 -25.93 -37.97
C ASP A 144 -14.90 -26.25 -39.06
N VAL A 145 -14.72 -25.70 -40.25
CA VAL A 145 -15.56 -25.98 -41.41
C VAL A 145 -15.38 -27.44 -41.85
N LEU A 146 -14.14 -27.93 -41.91
CA LEU A 146 -13.83 -29.32 -42.23
C LEU A 146 -14.45 -30.30 -41.22
N ASN A 147 -14.40 -29.97 -39.93
CA ASN A 147 -15.00 -30.80 -38.88
C ASN A 147 -16.52 -30.88 -39.02
N LEU A 148 -17.18 -29.79 -39.43
CA LEU A 148 -18.61 -29.85 -39.76
C LEU A 148 -18.85 -30.75 -40.99
N VAL A 149 -18.04 -30.63 -42.04
CA VAL A 149 -18.16 -31.48 -43.24
C VAL A 149 -17.97 -32.96 -42.89
N LYS A 150 -17.02 -33.30 -42.01
CA LYS A 150 -16.78 -34.65 -41.48
C LYS A 150 -17.98 -35.25 -40.74
N SER A 151 -18.90 -34.43 -40.23
CA SER A 151 -20.08 -34.89 -39.51
C SER A 151 -21.25 -35.34 -40.41
N PHE A 152 -21.21 -34.98 -41.71
CA PHE A 152 -22.21 -35.42 -42.69
C PHE A 152 -21.91 -36.82 -43.21
N ALA A 153 -22.95 -37.52 -43.66
CA ALA A 153 -22.82 -38.86 -44.24
C ALA A 153 -22.14 -38.84 -45.62
N ASP A 154 -21.52 -39.96 -45.98
CA ASP A 154 -20.89 -40.16 -47.28
C ASP A 154 -21.91 -39.95 -48.43
N GLY A 155 -21.52 -39.18 -49.45
CA GLY A 155 -22.38 -38.84 -50.58
C GLY A 155 -23.32 -37.64 -50.38
N GLU A 156 -23.37 -37.01 -49.19
CA GLU A 156 -24.12 -35.76 -48.97
C GLU A 156 -23.58 -34.66 -49.90
N LYS A 157 -24.50 -33.85 -50.46
CA LYS A 157 -24.14 -32.78 -51.40
C LYS A 157 -24.21 -31.42 -50.69
N LEU A 158 -23.09 -30.72 -50.67
CA LEU A 158 -22.96 -29.41 -50.03
C LEU A 158 -22.49 -28.36 -51.05
N LEU A 159 -22.88 -27.11 -50.84
CA LEU A 159 -22.33 -25.94 -51.52
C LEU A 159 -21.44 -25.17 -50.56
N LEU A 160 -20.25 -24.82 -51.04
CA LEU A 160 -19.36 -23.89 -50.36
C LEU A 160 -19.52 -22.51 -50.99
N LEU A 161 -20.04 -21.58 -50.20
CA LEU A 161 -20.50 -20.28 -50.66
C LEU A 161 -19.68 -19.16 -50.01
N ALA A 162 -19.41 -18.09 -50.76
CA ALA A 162 -18.80 -16.87 -50.26
C ALA A 162 -19.70 -15.66 -50.57
N PRO A 163 -20.07 -14.81 -49.59
CA PRO A 163 -20.89 -13.63 -49.85
C PRO A 163 -20.14 -12.64 -50.75
N ILE A 164 -20.81 -12.15 -51.79
CA ILE A 164 -20.23 -11.17 -52.71
C ILE A 164 -20.41 -9.78 -52.11
N VAL A 165 -19.31 -9.18 -51.63
CA VAL A 165 -19.30 -7.83 -51.06
C VAL A 165 -18.95 -6.80 -52.14
N LEU A 166 -19.85 -5.83 -52.32
CA LEU A 166 -19.66 -4.67 -53.20
C LEU A 166 -18.73 -3.63 -52.56
N GLU A 167 -17.83 -3.07 -53.36
CA GLU A 167 -16.95 -1.96 -52.96
C GLU A 167 -17.56 -0.62 -53.36
N GLU A 168 -17.30 0.43 -52.58
CA GLU A 168 -17.84 1.77 -52.86
C GLU A 168 -17.45 2.23 -54.28
N GLY A 169 -18.44 2.61 -55.08
CA GLY A 169 -18.26 3.10 -56.45
C GLY A 169 -18.17 2.04 -57.56
N ARG A 170 -18.30 0.74 -57.25
CA ARG A 170 -18.36 -0.34 -58.26
C ARG A 170 -19.78 -0.89 -58.43
N THR A 171 -20.14 -1.28 -59.65
CA THR A 171 -21.42 -1.97 -59.91
C THR A 171 -21.30 -3.48 -59.68
N MET A 172 -22.43 -4.16 -59.43
CA MET A 172 -22.43 -5.61 -59.22
C MET A 172 -21.99 -6.36 -60.49
N ILE A 173 -22.31 -5.80 -61.66
CA ILE A 173 -21.90 -6.34 -62.97
C ILE A 173 -20.37 -6.30 -63.11
N ASP A 174 -19.72 -5.19 -62.72
CA ASP A 174 -18.26 -5.08 -62.76
C ASP A 174 -17.60 -6.14 -61.86
N LYS A 175 -18.17 -6.38 -60.67
CA LYS A 175 -17.67 -7.39 -59.74
C LYS A 175 -17.83 -8.81 -60.28
N LEU A 176 -18.96 -9.12 -60.91
CA LEU A 176 -19.21 -10.42 -61.55
C LEU A 176 -18.26 -10.67 -62.73
N ASN A 177 -18.00 -9.65 -63.56
CA ASN A 177 -17.01 -9.74 -64.65
C ASN A 177 -15.61 -10.05 -64.13
N VAL A 178 -15.18 -9.41 -63.04
CA VAL A 178 -13.88 -9.70 -62.40
C VAL A 178 -13.83 -11.13 -61.88
N LEU A 179 -14.87 -11.61 -61.19
CA LEU A 179 -14.96 -12.99 -60.70
C LEU A 179 -14.93 -14.01 -61.85
N GLN A 180 -15.58 -13.70 -62.98
CA GLN A 180 -15.50 -14.53 -64.18
C GLN A 180 -14.09 -14.58 -64.76
N GLN A 181 -13.40 -13.44 -64.84
CA GLN A 181 -12.00 -13.37 -65.30
C GLN A 181 -11.04 -14.12 -64.37
N GLN A 182 -11.36 -14.21 -63.08
CA GLN A 182 -10.64 -15.02 -62.09
C GLN A 182 -10.92 -16.53 -62.20
N GLY A 183 -11.86 -16.94 -63.07
CA GLY A 183 -12.15 -18.34 -63.37
C GLY A 183 -13.36 -18.93 -62.63
N TYR A 184 -14.12 -18.12 -61.87
CA TYR A 184 -15.35 -18.60 -61.25
C TYR A 184 -16.47 -18.72 -62.29
N ALA A 185 -17.26 -19.79 -62.20
CA ALA A 185 -18.29 -20.11 -63.19
C ALA A 185 -19.73 -19.91 -62.70
N ARG A 186 -19.96 -19.86 -61.38
CA ARG A 186 -21.31 -19.92 -60.80
C ARG A 186 -21.51 -18.99 -59.61
N ILE A 187 -22.73 -18.49 -59.47
CA ILE A 187 -23.24 -17.80 -58.30
C ILE A 187 -24.56 -18.42 -57.84
N GLN A 188 -24.95 -18.15 -56.62
CA GLN A 188 -26.25 -18.47 -56.08
C GLN A 188 -27.02 -17.20 -55.75
N TYR A 189 -28.26 -17.10 -56.23
CA TYR A 189 -29.20 -16.03 -55.92
C TYR A 189 -30.53 -16.65 -55.49
N LYS A 190 -31.02 -16.31 -54.29
CA LYS A 190 -32.30 -16.81 -53.75
C LYS A 190 -32.48 -18.34 -53.89
N ASN A 191 -31.43 -19.09 -53.55
CA ASN A 191 -31.35 -20.56 -53.61
C ASN A 191 -31.26 -21.18 -55.02
N GLU A 192 -31.19 -20.37 -56.09
CA GLU A 192 -30.97 -20.85 -57.46
C GLU A 192 -29.50 -20.64 -57.86
N VAL A 193 -28.87 -21.71 -58.36
CA VAL A 193 -27.48 -21.66 -58.85
C VAL A 193 -27.46 -21.30 -60.33
N LEU A 194 -26.89 -20.15 -60.65
CA LEU A 194 -26.79 -19.59 -62.01
C LEU A 194 -25.33 -19.57 -62.48
N ARG A 195 -25.11 -19.63 -63.80
CA ARG A 195 -23.78 -19.31 -64.36
C ARG A 195 -23.58 -17.81 -64.34
N ILE A 196 -22.32 -17.38 -64.19
CA ILE A 196 -22.00 -15.93 -64.17
C ILE A 196 -22.36 -15.28 -65.50
N GLU A 197 -22.18 -15.98 -66.62
CA GLU A 197 -22.58 -15.51 -67.96
C GLU A 197 -24.06 -15.16 -68.04
N ASP A 198 -24.93 -16.07 -67.56
CA ASP A 198 -26.38 -15.89 -67.55
C ASP A 198 -26.85 -14.85 -66.51
N ALA A 199 -25.97 -14.48 -65.59
CA ALA A 199 -26.22 -13.54 -64.52
C ALA A 199 -25.93 -12.09 -64.93
N LEU A 200 -25.01 -11.84 -65.88
CA LEU A 200 -24.61 -10.48 -66.32
C LEU A 200 -25.76 -9.65 -66.92
N GLU A 201 -26.84 -10.30 -67.36
CA GLU A 201 -28.03 -9.66 -67.94
C GLU A 201 -29.12 -9.34 -66.91
N LYS A 202 -28.92 -9.68 -65.62
CA LYS A 202 -29.91 -9.52 -64.54
C LYS A 202 -29.44 -8.50 -63.50
N ASP A 203 -30.40 -7.73 -62.98
CA ASP A 203 -30.18 -6.83 -61.86
C ASP A 203 -30.39 -7.58 -60.53
N PHE A 204 -29.32 -7.78 -59.76
CA PHE A 204 -29.35 -8.50 -58.49
C PHE A 204 -29.46 -7.51 -57.32
N LYS A 205 -30.38 -7.80 -56.40
CA LYS A 205 -30.43 -7.16 -55.07
C LYS A 205 -29.50 -7.92 -54.09
N ASN A 206 -29.61 -7.63 -52.79
CA ASN A 206 -28.97 -8.39 -51.70
C ASN A 206 -29.22 -9.92 -51.83
N ASP A 207 -28.41 -10.72 -51.14
CA ASP A 207 -28.43 -12.21 -51.14
C ASP A 207 -27.79 -12.87 -52.37
N LEU A 208 -26.62 -12.39 -52.77
CA LEU A 208 -25.80 -12.99 -53.83
C LEU A 208 -24.53 -13.65 -53.25
N PHE A 209 -24.36 -14.94 -53.52
CA PHE A 209 -23.23 -15.73 -53.05
C PHE A 209 -22.44 -16.31 -54.22
N LEU A 210 -21.12 -16.26 -54.15
CA LEU A 210 -20.21 -16.95 -55.06
C LEU A 210 -20.17 -18.43 -54.70
N VAL A 211 -20.34 -19.31 -55.68
CA VAL A 211 -20.19 -20.76 -55.48
C VAL A 211 -18.73 -21.12 -55.71
N VAL A 212 -18.00 -21.39 -54.63
CA VAL A 212 -16.56 -21.65 -54.65
C VAL A 212 -16.27 -23.12 -54.97
N ASP A 213 -16.98 -24.05 -54.33
CA ASP A 213 -16.91 -25.47 -54.65
C ASP A 213 -18.27 -26.17 -54.45
N ARG A 214 -18.44 -27.29 -55.14
CA ARG A 214 -19.57 -28.21 -54.96
C ARG A 214 -19.02 -29.51 -54.39
N ILE A 215 -19.40 -29.77 -53.15
CA ILE A 215 -18.82 -30.84 -52.37
C ILE A 215 -19.76 -32.04 -52.42
N VAL A 216 -19.22 -33.20 -52.78
CA VAL A 216 -19.85 -34.48 -52.50
C VAL A 216 -19.00 -35.10 -51.41
N VAL A 217 -19.56 -35.26 -50.22
CA VAL A 217 -18.83 -35.70 -49.03
C VAL A 217 -18.21 -37.08 -49.30
N LYS A 218 -16.89 -37.17 -49.09
CA LYS A 218 -16.11 -38.40 -49.08
C LYS A 218 -15.20 -38.41 -47.86
N HIS A 219 -15.03 -39.56 -47.22
CA HIS A 219 -14.17 -39.69 -46.04
C HIS A 219 -12.76 -40.18 -46.41
N GLU A 220 -12.04 -39.39 -47.22
CA GLU A 220 -10.66 -39.67 -47.69
C GLU A 220 -9.74 -38.47 -47.39
N ASP A 221 -8.45 -38.71 -47.07
CA ASP A 221 -7.52 -37.63 -46.69
C ASP A 221 -7.24 -36.64 -47.85
N ASP A 222 -7.10 -37.14 -49.08
CA ASP A 222 -6.90 -36.30 -50.28
C ASP A 222 -8.09 -35.37 -50.52
N PHE A 223 -9.31 -35.83 -50.21
CA PHE A 223 -10.51 -35.02 -50.30
C PHE A 223 -10.50 -33.87 -49.30
N TYR A 224 -10.10 -34.13 -48.04
CA TYR A 224 -10.03 -33.08 -47.02
C TYR A 224 -8.93 -32.04 -47.30
N ASN A 225 -7.79 -32.46 -47.84
CA ASN A 225 -6.72 -31.53 -48.24
C ASN A 225 -7.18 -30.59 -49.35
N ARG A 226 -7.80 -31.12 -50.42
CA ARG A 226 -8.37 -30.30 -51.50
C ARG A 226 -9.46 -29.35 -50.99
N LEU A 227 -10.29 -29.84 -50.07
CA LEU A 227 -11.38 -29.06 -49.51
C LEU A 227 -10.87 -27.94 -48.59
N ALA A 228 -9.75 -28.14 -47.88
CA ALA A 228 -9.11 -27.10 -47.10
C ALA A 228 -8.75 -25.88 -47.97
N ASP A 229 -8.13 -26.10 -49.13
CA ASP A 229 -7.76 -25.04 -50.09
C ASP A 229 -9.00 -24.28 -50.61
N ALA A 230 -10.09 -25.02 -50.89
CA ALA A 230 -11.35 -24.43 -51.32
C ALA A 230 -11.99 -23.58 -50.20
N ILE A 231 -11.92 -24.03 -48.94
CA ILE A 231 -12.40 -23.27 -47.78
C ILE A 231 -11.58 -22.00 -47.57
N GLU A 232 -10.25 -22.06 -47.72
CA GLU A 232 -9.39 -20.87 -47.65
C GLU A 232 -9.74 -19.85 -48.75
N THR A 233 -9.95 -20.33 -49.97
CA THR A 233 -10.39 -19.51 -51.11
C THR A 233 -11.74 -18.87 -50.83
N SER A 234 -12.68 -19.63 -50.25
CA SER A 234 -14.01 -19.13 -49.88
C SER A 234 -13.94 -18.04 -48.80
N PHE A 235 -13.12 -18.24 -47.78
CA PHE A 235 -12.86 -17.21 -46.77
C PHE A 235 -12.22 -15.95 -47.39
N PHE A 236 -11.29 -16.11 -48.33
CA PHE A 236 -10.64 -14.97 -48.99
C PHE A 236 -11.63 -14.14 -49.80
N GLU A 237 -12.41 -14.78 -50.69
CA GLU A 237 -13.38 -14.07 -51.54
C GLU A 237 -14.53 -13.46 -50.74
N GLY A 238 -15.00 -14.16 -49.70
CA GLY A 238 -16.05 -13.70 -48.81
C GLY A 238 -15.61 -12.64 -47.81
N LYS A 239 -14.39 -12.08 -47.96
CA LYS A 239 -13.76 -11.13 -47.03
C LYS A 239 -13.85 -11.59 -45.57
N GLY A 240 -13.64 -12.88 -45.35
CA GLY A 240 -13.61 -13.54 -44.04
C GLY A 240 -14.86 -14.34 -43.67
N THR A 241 -15.91 -14.31 -44.48
CA THR A 241 -17.13 -15.10 -44.27
C THR A 241 -17.23 -16.22 -45.29
N THR A 242 -17.56 -17.42 -44.85
CA THR A 242 -17.92 -18.56 -45.71
C THR A 242 -19.23 -19.18 -45.22
N ILE A 243 -20.02 -19.73 -46.13
CA ILE A 243 -21.29 -20.36 -45.80
C ILE A 243 -21.29 -21.76 -46.39
N LEU A 244 -21.59 -22.74 -45.55
CA LEU A 244 -21.80 -24.12 -45.97
C LEU A 244 -23.30 -24.38 -46.04
N GLU A 245 -23.79 -24.77 -47.20
CA GLU A 245 -25.20 -25.08 -47.41
C GLU A 245 -25.38 -26.56 -47.76
N SER A 246 -26.27 -27.25 -47.04
CA SER A 246 -26.69 -28.61 -47.41
C SER A 246 -27.84 -28.57 -48.39
N LEU A 247 -27.68 -29.27 -49.53
CA LEU A 247 -28.70 -29.34 -50.57
C LEU A 247 -29.88 -30.26 -50.21
N SER A 248 -29.76 -31.09 -49.17
CA SER A 248 -30.84 -31.98 -48.74
C SER A 248 -31.92 -31.24 -47.93
N ASN A 249 -31.55 -30.19 -47.19
CA ASN A 249 -32.46 -29.45 -46.30
C ASN A 249 -32.39 -27.92 -46.46
N ASN A 250 -31.59 -27.39 -47.39
CA ASN A 250 -31.33 -25.96 -47.58
C ASN A 250 -30.90 -25.24 -46.30
N LYS A 251 -30.25 -25.95 -45.37
CA LYS A 251 -29.74 -25.36 -44.13
C LYS A 251 -28.38 -24.74 -44.40
N GLN A 252 -28.29 -23.44 -44.18
CA GLN A 252 -27.05 -22.67 -44.28
C GLN A 252 -26.40 -22.54 -42.91
N THR A 253 -25.09 -22.80 -42.85
CA THR A 253 -24.26 -22.59 -41.67
C THR A 253 -23.15 -21.62 -42.05
N ALA A 254 -23.18 -20.42 -41.49
CA ALA A 254 -22.17 -19.40 -41.73
C ALA A 254 -20.99 -19.56 -40.76
N PHE A 255 -19.79 -19.32 -41.29
CA PHE A 255 -18.53 -19.29 -40.56
C PHE A 255 -17.82 -17.98 -40.86
N ASN A 256 -17.13 -17.44 -39.86
CA ASN A 256 -16.38 -16.20 -39.97
C ASN A 256 -14.98 -16.39 -39.38
N ASN A 257 -13.93 -16.09 -40.16
CA ASN A 257 -12.54 -16.18 -39.74
C ASN A 257 -11.98 -14.85 -39.20
N LYS A 258 -12.79 -13.80 -39.15
CA LYS A 258 -12.52 -12.57 -38.40
C LYS A 258 -13.07 -12.71 -37.00
N PHE A 259 -12.46 -11.99 -36.06
CA PHE A 259 -12.94 -11.92 -34.68
C PHE A 259 -14.02 -10.84 -34.55
N GLU A 260 -15.18 -11.08 -35.17
CA GLU A 260 -16.29 -10.13 -35.24
C GLU A 260 -17.64 -10.81 -34.94
N LEU A 261 -18.58 -10.05 -34.39
CA LEU A 261 -19.97 -10.46 -34.13
C LEU A 261 -20.85 -9.21 -34.02
N ASP A 262 -22.13 -9.29 -34.40
CA ASP A 262 -23.09 -8.18 -34.34
C ASP A 262 -22.62 -6.87 -35.02
N GLY A 263 -21.82 -6.99 -36.08
CA GLY A 263 -21.25 -5.83 -36.79
C GLY A 263 -20.11 -5.13 -36.05
N MET A 264 -19.61 -5.70 -34.95
CA MET A 264 -18.45 -5.20 -34.20
C MET A 264 -17.23 -6.10 -34.41
N ILE A 265 -16.06 -5.49 -34.63
CA ILE A 265 -14.77 -6.18 -34.61
C ILE A 265 -14.21 -6.13 -33.19
N PHE A 266 -13.81 -7.28 -32.66
CA PHE A 266 -13.28 -7.44 -31.31
C PHE A 266 -11.75 -7.53 -31.31
N LEU A 267 -11.15 -7.17 -30.17
CA LEU A 267 -9.71 -7.36 -29.94
C LEU A 267 -9.45 -8.79 -29.47
N GLU A 268 -8.50 -9.46 -30.10
CA GLU A 268 -8.09 -10.79 -29.66
C GLU A 268 -7.43 -10.74 -28.26
N PRO A 269 -7.78 -11.64 -27.33
CA PRO A 269 -7.22 -11.66 -25.99
C PRO A 269 -5.69 -11.84 -26.02
N ASN A 270 -4.97 -10.90 -25.43
CA ASN A 270 -3.53 -11.00 -25.22
C ASN A 270 -3.13 -10.31 -23.90
N VAL A 271 -1.90 -10.55 -23.44
CA VAL A 271 -1.42 -10.04 -22.14
C VAL A 271 -1.43 -8.51 -22.08
N HIS A 272 -1.18 -7.83 -23.21
CA HIS A 272 -1.16 -6.37 -23.26
C HIS A 272 -2.56 -5.77 -23.13
N LEU A 273 -3.60 -6.44 -23.61
CA LEU A 273 -5.00 -6.01 -23.48
C LEU A 273 -5.41 -5.88 -22.01
N PHE A 274 -4.88 -6.76 -21.17
CA PHE A 274 -5.14 -6.80 -19.74
C PHE A 274 -4.12 -6.00 -18.91
N SER A 275 -3.20 -5.26 -19.54
CA SER A 275 -2.21 -4.45 -18.83
C SER A 275 -2.59 -2.98 -18.85
N PHE A 276 -2.93 -2.41 -17.68
CA PHE A 276 -3.18 -0.97 -17.54
C PHE A 276 -1.89 -0.13 -17.59
N ASN A 277 -0.71 -0.77 -17.57
CA ASN A 277 0.57 -0.08 -17.78
C ASN A 277 0.94 0.03 -19.28
N ASN A 278 0.21 -0.67 -20.15
CA ASN A 278 0.41 -0.62 -21.60
C ASN A 278 -0.74 0.19 -22.24
N PRO A 279 -0.48 1.18 -23.12
CA PRO A 279 -1.52 1.93 -23.82
C PRO A 279 -2.56 1.05 -24.55
N TYR A 280 -2.15 -0.16 -24.98
CA TYR A 280 -3.03 -1.13 -25.63
C TYR A 280 -4.14 -1.67 -24.71
N GLY A 281 -3.92 -1.79 -23.41
CA GLY A 281 -4.94 -2.24 -22.44
C GLY A 281 -5.49 -1.13 -21.55
N ALA A 282 -4.72 -0.05 -21.36
CA ALA A 282 -5.07 1.06 -20.49
C ALA A 282 -6.36 1.78 -20.94
N CYS A 283 -7.12 2.26 -19.96
CA CYS A 283 -8.26 3.14 -20.21
C CYS A 283 -7.77 4.42 -20.90
N PRO A 284 -8.37 4.84 -22.03
CA PRO A 284 -7.90 6.02 -22.77
C PRO A 284 -8.14 7.34 -22.04
N LYS A 285 -9.04 7.39 -21.04
CA LYS A 285 -9.33 8.63 -20.30
C LYS A 285 -8.37 8.89 -19.14
N CYS A 286 -7.97 7.83 -18.43
CA CYS A 286 -7.06 7.95 -17.27
C CYS A 286 -5.70 7.31 -17.51
N GLU A 287 -5.41 6.83 -18.72
CA GLU A 287 -4.14 6.20 -19.09
C GLU A 287 -3.66 5.13 -18.08
N GLY A 288 -4.60 4.37 -17.53
CA GLY A 288 -4.31 3.32 -16.56
C GLY A 288 -4.09 3.76 -15.11
N TYR A 289 -4.19 5.06 -14.78
CA TYR A 289 -4.08 5.54 -13.39
C TYR A 289 -5.31 5.20 -12.52
N GLY A 290 -6.47 4.98 -13.16
CA GLY A 290 -7.75 4.73 -12.48
C GLY A 290 -8.45 6.01 -12.00
N ASP A 291 -7.70 7.08 -11.74
CA ASP A 291 -8.24 8.38 -11.32
C ASP A 291 -7.93 9.47 -12.34
N VAL A 292 -8.72 10.53 -12.32
CA VAL A 292 -8.55 11.74 -13.14
C VAL A 292 -8.73 12.99 -12.28
N ILE A 293 -8.17 14.11 -12.73
CA ILE A 293 -8.54 15.40 -12.17
C ILE A 293 -9.93 15.73 -12.74
N GLY A 294 -10.93 15.77 -11.86
CA GLY A 294 -12.33 15.93 -12.26
C GLY A 294 -13.15 16.49 -11.10
N ILE A 295 -14.46 16.46 -11.24
CA ILE A 295 -15.36 16.84 -10.15
C ILE A 295 -15.27 15.78 -9.04
N ASP A 296 -14.96 16.25 -7.84
CA ASP A 296 -14.84 15.42 -6.65
C ASP A 296 -16.18 15.42 -5.90
N GLU A 297 -16.84 14.27 -5.88
CA GLU A 297 -18.13 14.08 -5.20
C GLU A 297 -18.08 14.51 -3.73
N ASP A 298 -16.94 14.27 -3.06
CA ASP A 298 -16.75 14.66 -1.66
C ASP A 298 -16.71 16.18 -1.48
N LEU A 299 -16.31 16.94 -2.50
CA LEU A 299 -16.35 18.41 -2.45
C LEU A 299 -17.74 18.95 -2.81
N VAL A 300 -18.50 18.21 -3.62
CA VAL A 300 -19.88 18.57 -4.01
C VAL A 300 -20.86 18.28 -2.87
N ILE A 301 -20.69 17.16 -2.16
CA ILE A 301 -21.57 16.72 -1.08
C ILE A 301 -20.71 16.44 0.17
N PRO A 302 -20.25 17.51 0.84
CA PRO A 302 -19.26 17.37 1.92
C PRO A 302 -19.84 16.75 3.19
N ASN A 303 -21.14 16.96 3.46
CA ASN A 303 -21.83 16.36 4.60
C ASN A 303 -23.01 15.53 4.09
N THR A 304 -22.82 14.21 4.05
CA THR A 304 -23.83 13.27 3.59
C THR A 304 -24.98 13.04 4.60
N ALA A 305 -24.86 13.52 5.85
CA ALA A 305 -25.92 13.42 6.85
C ALA A 305 -27.09 14.37 6.59
N LEU A 306 -26.86 15.42 5.80
CA LEU A 306 -27.92 16.33 5.39
C LEU A 306 -28.76 15.69 4.28
N SER A 307 -30.05 16.01 4.27
CA SER A 307 -30.91 15.69 3.12
C SER A 307 -30.74 16.70 1.97
N ILE A 308 -31.29 16.41 0.79
CA ILE A 308 -31.28 17.37 -0.32
C ILE A 308 -32.04 18.65 0.07
N TYR A 309 -33.14 18.52 0.81
CA TYR A 309 -33.90 19.63 1.35
C TYR A 309 -33.06 20.51 2.30
N GLU A 310 -32.20 19.91 3.11
CA GLU A 310 -31.31 20.57 4.08
C GLU A 310 -29.99 21.08 3.46
N ASN A 311 -29.91 21.21 2.14
CA ASN A 311 -28.72 21.66 1.41
C ASN A 311 -27.52 20.71 1.46
N ALA A 312 -27.74 19.40 1.34
CA ALA A 312 -26.63 18.44 1.17
C ALA A 312 -25.68 18.80 0.00
N ILE A 313 -26.25 19.29 -1.11
CA ILE A 313 -25.51 19.64 -2.32
C ILE A 313 -24.91 21.04 -2.17
N PHE A 314 -23.59 21.10 -1.97
CA PHE A 314 -22.87 22.34 -1.69
C PHE A 314 -22.89 23.37 -2.83
N PRO A 315 -22.72 23.03 -4.13
CA PRO A 315 -22.75 24.02 -5.20
C PRO A 315 -24.13 24.66 -5.42
N TRP A 316 -25.21 24.02 -4.95
CA TRP A 316 -26.58 24.53 -5.05
C TRP A 316 -27.01 25.32 -3.81
N ARG A 317 -26.07 25.71 -2.95
CA ARG A 317 -26.35 26.59 -1.81
C ARG A 317 -26.40 28.07 -2.23
N GLY A 318 -27.10 28.87 -1.42
CA GLY A 318 -27.20 30.33 -1.59
C GLY A 318 -28.31 30.74 -2.57
N GLU A 319 -28.55 32.05 -2.66
CA GLU A 319 -29.73 32.62 -3.35
C GLU A 319 -29.72 32.42 -4.86
N SER A 320 -28.54 32.40 -5.50
CA SER A 320 -28.44 32.35 -6.97
C SER A 320 -28.47 30.94 -7.55
N MET A 321 -28.06 29.93 -6.79
CA MET A 321 -27.93 28.54 -7.27
C MET A 321 -28.95 27.58 -6.61
N SER A 322 -29.71 28.04 -5.60
CA SER A 322 -30.72 27.20 -4.94
C SER A 322 -31.83 26.74 -5.88
N TRP A 323 -32.05 27.43 -7.00
CA TRP A 323 -33.10 27.07 -7.96
C TRP A 323 -32.93 25.64 -8.51
N TYR A 324 -31.69 25.15 -8.70
CA TYR A 324 -31.43 23.76 -9.12
C TYR A 324 -31.93 22.75 -8.08
N ARG A 325 -31.62 23.01 -6.79
CA ARG A 325 -32.15 22.23 -5.66
C ARG A 325 -33.67 22.30 -5.62
N ASP A 326 -34.24 23.50 -5.77
CA ASP A 326 -35.68 23.72 -5.70
C ASP A 326 -36.43 23.03 -6.84
N GLN A 327 -35.84 22.98 -8.03
CA GLN A 327 -36.38 22.22 -9.17
C GLN A 327 -36.49 20.73 -8.83
N LEU A 328 -35.47 20.13 -8.23
CA LEU A 328 -35.49 18.73 -7.76
C LEU A 328 -36.55 18.55 -6.66
N VAL A 329 -36.52 19.38 -5.63
CA VAL A 329 -37.40 19.28 -4.46
C VAL A 329 -38.87 19.39 -4.86
N ASN A 330 -39.22 20.40 -5.67
CA ASN A 330 -40.60 20.66 -6.08
C ASN A 330 -41.17 19.58 -7.01
N ASN A 331 -40.33 18.93 -7.81
CA ASN A 331 -40.75 17.87 -8.74
C ASN A 331 -40.58 16.45 -8.19
N SER A 332 -40.01 16.28 -6.99
CA SER A 332 -39.68 14.97 -6.39
C SER A 332 -40.84 13.97 -6.34
N HIS A 333 -42.08 14.44 -6.18
CA HIS A 333 -43.27 13.59 -6.16
C HIS A 333 -43.54 12.85 -7.48
N LYS A 334 -43.06 13.37 -8.62
CA LYS A 334 -43.30 12.79 -9.96
C LYS A 334 -42.49 11.52 -10.22
N PHE A 335 -41.38 11.33 -9.50
CA PHE A 335 -40.48 10.19 -9.64
C PHE A 335 -40.15 9.55 -8.28
N ASN A 336 -40.98 9.82 -7.27
CA ASN A 336 -40.92 9.26 -5.92
C ASN A 336 -39.55 9.35 -5.24
N PHE A 337 -38.97 10.55 -5.20
CA PHE A 337 -37.66 10.79 -4.62
C PHE A 337 -37.71 11.26 -3.16
N PRO A 338 -36.96 10.65 -2.22
CA PRO A 338 -37.03 10.99 -0.80
C PRO A 338 -36.17 12.23 -0.45
N ILE A 339 -36.77 13.42 -0.47
CA ILE A 339 -36.07 14.72 -0.27
C ILE A 339 -35.59 15.00 1.16
N HIS A 340 -36.24 14.40 2.17
CA HIS A 340 -35.90 14.55 3.60
C HIS A 340 -34.97 13.45 4.12
N LYS A 341 -34.69 12.45 3.28
CA LYS A 341 -33.79 11.37 3.66
C LYS A 341 -32.34 11.87 3.56
N PRO A 342 -31.50 11.66 4.58
CA PRO A 342 -30.07 11.95 4.51
C PRO A 342 -29.43 11.35 3.27
N TYR A 343 -28.50 12.08 2.63
CA TYR A 343 -27.88 11.65 1.38
C TYR A 343 -27.22 10.26 1.48
N PHE A 344 -26.60 9.94 2.62
CA PHE A 344 -25.96 8.63 2.82
C PHE A 344 -26.93 7.45 2.83
N GLN A 345 -28.21 7.67 3.12
CA GLN A 345 -29.24 6.61 3.13
C GLN A 345 -29.97 6.49 1.77
N LEU A 346 -29.63 7.32 0.79
CA LEU A 346 -30.14 7.17 -0.57
C LEU A 346 -29.56 5.90 -1.21
N THR A 347 -30.36 5.23 -2.03
CA THR A 347 -29.88 4.10 -2.86
C THR A 347 -28.93 4.61 -3.93
N GLU A 348 -28.05 3.74 -4.47
CA GLU A 348 -27.11 4.14 -5.55
C GLU A 348 -27.85 4.69 -6.77
N ALA A 349 -28.98 4.09 -7.18
CA ALA A 349 -29.81 4.61 -8.27
C ALA A 349 -30.39 6.01 -7.96
N GLN A 350 -30.72 6.30 -6.70
CA GLN A 350 -31.17 7.64 -6.29
C GLN A 350 -30.01 8.63 -6.30
N LYS A 351 -28.81 8.24 -5.89
CA LYS A 351 -27.63 9.12 -5.96
C LYS A 351 -27.28 9.41 -7.41
N GLU A 352 -27.25 8.39 -8.27
CA GLU A 352 -27.00 8.51 -9.70
C GLU A 352 -28.03 9.44 -10.36
N LEU A 353 -29.31 9.33 -10.00
CA LEU A 353 -30.35 10.24 -10.47
C LEU A 353 -30.05 11.71 -10.14
N VAL A 354 -29.51 12.03 -8.95
CA VAL A 354 -29.10 13.40 -8.59
C VAL A 354 -27.98 13.92 -9.49
N TRP A 355 -27.07 13.03 -9.90
CA TRP A 355 -25.95 13.36 -10.78
C TRP A 355 -26.37 13.51 -12.24
N GLU A 356 -27.16 12.58 -12.76
CA GLU A 356 -27.60 12.57 -14.16
C GLU A 356 -28.72 13.58 -14.44
N GLY A 357 -29.66 13.73 -13.50
CA GLY A 357 -30.90 14.46 -13.70
C GLY A 357 -31.97 13.63 -14.40
N ASN A 358 -33.12 14.25 -14.68
CA ASN A 358 -34.18 13.63 -15.48
C ASN A 358 -34.95 14.70 -16.26
N THR A 359 -36.10 14.35 -16.82
CA THR A 359 -36.96 15.30 -17.57
C THR A 359 -37.55 16.42 -16.71
N TYR A 360 -37.53 16.29 -15.38
CA TYR A 360 -38.14 17.23 -14.44
C TYR A 360 -37.11 18.12 -13.70
N PHE A 361 -35.83 17.73 -13.65
CA PHE A 361 -34.76 18.55 -13.07
C PHE A 361 -33.40 18.34 -13.73
N GLU A 362 -32.57 19.38 -13.69
CA GLU A 362 -31.21 19.32 -14.20
C GLU A 362 -30.24 18.74 -13.15
N GLY A 363 -29.51 17.68 -13.52
CA GLY A 363 -28.56 17.01 -12.63
C GLY A 363 -27.23 17.75 -12.48
N LEU A 364 -26.40 17.28 -11.55
CA LEU A 364 -25.07 17.85 -11.30
C LEU A 364 -24.15 17.77 -12.55
N ASN A 365 -24.27 16.72 -13.36
CA ASN A 365 -23.49 16.58 -14.59
C ASN A 365 -23.80 17.70 -15.59
N HIS A 366 -25.09 18.05 -15.74
CA HIS A 366 -25.51 19.18 -16.58
C HIS A 366 -24.98 20.50 -16.02
N PHE A 367 -25.17 20.73 -14.71
CA PHE A 367 -24.69 21.91 -14.01
C PHE A 367 -23.18 22.16 -14.19
N PHE A 368 -22.34 21.13 -13.99
CA PHE A 368 -20.89 21.26 -14.15
C PHE A 368 -20.47 21.41 -15.62
N SER A 369 -21.15 20.72 -16.55
CA SER A 369 -20.92 20.90 -17.98
C SER A 369 -21.24 22.33 -18.44
N GLU A 370 -22.33 22.92 -17.93
CA GLU A 370 -22.69 24.29 -18.22
C GLU A 370 -21.65 25.28 -17.66
N LEU A 371 -21.21 25.08 -16.41
CA LEU A 371 -20.13 25.87 -15.80
C LEU A 371 -18.83 25.78 -16.62
N GLU A 372 -18.48 24.59 -17.12
CA GLU A 372 -17.27 24.33 -17.90
C GLU A 372 -17.35 24.96 -19.30
N SER A 373 -18.51 24.90 -19.98
CA SER A 373 -18.71 25.61 -21.26
C SER A 373 -18.52 27.12 -21.13
N LYS A 374 -18.83 27.68 -19.95
CA LYS A 374 -18.66 29.10 -19.60
C LYS A 374 -17.36 29.36 -18.83
N ALA A 375 -16.38 28.45 -18.88
CA ALA A 375 -15.12 28.56 -18.16
C ALA A 375 -14.23 29.75 -18.62
N TYR A 376 -14.57 30.45 -19.71
CA TYR A 376 -13.91 31.72 -20.04
C TYR A 376 -14.19 32.81 -18.98
N LYS A 377 -15.27 32.69 -18.20
CA LYS A 377 -15.58 33.59 -17.07
C LYS A 377 -14.79 33.20 -15.82
N ILE A 378 -14.05 34.14 -15.25
CA ILE A 378 -13.17 33.91 -14.09
C ILE A 378 -13.94 33.32 -12.90
N GLN A 379 -15.13 33.84 -12.60
CA GLN A 379 -15.97 33.33 -11.51
C GLN A 379 -16.32 31.84 -11.67
N ASN A 380 -16.55 31.38 -12.90
CA ASN A 380 -16.85 29.96 -13.17
C ASN A 380 -15.60 29.09 -13.01
N ARG A 381 -14.42 29.59 -13.40
CA ARG A 381 -13.14 28.88 -13.17
C ARG A 381 -12.85 28.72 -11.68
N VAL A 382 -13.04 29.80 -10.91
CA VAL A 382 -12.87 29.80 -9.45
C VAL A 382 -13.89 28.90 -8.77
N MET A 383 -15.12 28.85 -9.28
CA MET A 383 -16.15 27.94 -8.76
C MET A 383 -15.80 26.48 -9.06
N LEU A 384 -15.43 26.16 -10.31
CA LEU A 384 -15.01 24.81 -10.70
C LEU A 384 -13.79 24.33 -9.92
N SER A 385 -12.81 25.21 -9.64
CA SER A 385 -11.62 24.82 -8.89
C SER A 385 -11.91 24.40 -7.45
N ARG A 386 -13.01 24.90 -6.84
CA ARG A 386 -13.44 24.50 -5.49
C ARG A 386 -13.98 23.07 -5.41
N TYR A 387 -14.45 22.53 -6.54
CA TYR A 387 -15.05 21.19 -6.62
C TYR A 387 -14.20 20.21 -7.43
N ARG A 388 -13.03 20.63 -7.91
CA ARG A 388 -12.11 19.77 -8.65
C ARG A 388 -11.12 19.11 -7.70
N GLY A 389 -11.01 17.80 -7.83
CA GLY A 389 -10.10 16.96 -7.05
C GLY A 389 -9.64 15.75 -7.85
N LYS A 390 -8.89 14.86 -7.18
CA LYS A 390 -8.58 13.54 -7.75
C LYS A 390 -9.79 12.65 -7.52
N THR A 391 -10.52 12.37 -8.58
CA THR A 391 -11.72 11.53 -8.55
C THR A 391 -11.51 10.26 -9.35
N LYS A 392 -12.34 9.24 -9.12
CA LYS A 392 -12.33 8.01 -9.92
C LYS A 392 -12.62 8.37 -11.38
N CYS A 393 -11.93 7.71 -12.30
CA CYS A 393 -12.14 7.93 -13.73
C CYS A 393 -13.59 7.59 -14.11
N SER A 394 -14.33 8.55 -14.67
CA SER A 394 -15.74 8.32 -15.05
C SER A 394 -15.95 7.31 -16.19
N LYS A 395 -14.89 6.88 -16.90
CA LYS A 395 -14.98 5.92 -18.01
C LYS A 395 -14.72 4.48 -17.58
N CYS A 396 -13.77 4.26 -16.69
CA CYS A 396 -13.44 2.92 -16.17
C CYS A 396 -13.86 2.72 -14.72
N HIS A 397 -14.40 3.74 -14.06
CA HIS A 397 -14.80 3.74 -12.64
C HIS A 397 -13.68 3.26 -11.70
N GLY A 398 -12.42 3.58 -12.02
CA GLY A 398 -11.25 3.14 -11.26
C GLY A 398 -10.69 1.76 -11.63
N LYS A 399 -11.28 1.05 -12.61
CA LYS A 399 -10.84 -0.28 -13.08
C LYS A 399 -9.60 -0.25 -13.99
N ARG A 400 -9.17 0.94 -14.43
CA ARG A 400 -7.91 1.21 -15.16
C ARG A 400 -7.80 0.65 -16.59
N LEU A 401 -8.59 -0.35 -16.95
CA LEU A 401 -8.60 -0.94 -18.29
C LEU A 401 -9.64 -0.28 -19.21
N ARG A 402 -9.46 -0.49 -20.51
CA ARG A 402 -10.43 -0.12 -21.55
C ARG A 402 -11.66 -1.03 -21.52
N ALA A 403 -12.74 -0.59 -22.18
CA ALA A 403 -14.04 -1.28 -22.13
C ALA A 403 -13.99 -2.66 -22.79
N GLU A 404 -13.18 -2.80 -23.83
CA GLU A 404 -12.99 -4.03 -24.60
C GLU A 404 -12.47 -5.18 -23.73
N ALA A 405 -11.70 -4.88 -22.68
CA ALA A 405 -11.22 -5.89 -21.74
C ALA A 405 -12.36 -6.52 -20.91
N ASN A 406 -13.50 -5.84 -20.77
CA ASN A 406 -14.68 -6.35 -20.05
C ASN A 406 -15.53 -7.30 -20.90
N TYR A 407 -15.25 -7.42 -22.20
CA TYR A 407 -15.90 -8.41 -23.06
C TYR A 407 -15.34 -9.81 -22.83
N ILE A 408 -14.13 -9.92 -22.27
CA ILE A 408 -13.46 -11.19 -21.99
C ILE A 408 -13.76 -11.67 -20.58
N LYS A 409 -14.27 -12.90 -20.48
CA LYS A 409 -14.67 -13.53 -19.21
C LYS A 409 -13.99 -14.88 -19.02
N VAL A 410 -13.70 -15.21 -17.76
CA VAL A 410 -13.29 -16.53 -17.28
C VAL A 410 -14.27 -16.93 -16.18
N GLY A 411 -14.90 -18.10 -16.28
CA GLY A 411 -15.95 -18.51 -15.33
C GLY A 411 -17.13 -17.52 -15.25
N GLY A 412 -17.44 -16.83 -16.34
CA GLY A 412 -18.50 -15.82 -16.41
C GLY A 412 -18.15 -14.44 -15.83
N VAL A 413 -16.92 -14.23 -15.32
CA VAL A 413 -16.49 -13.00 -14.65
C VAL A 413 -15.34 -12.31 -15.40
N THR A 414 -15.32 -10.98 -15.41
CA THR A 414 -14.26 -10.18 -16.06
C THR A 414 -13.06 -9.96 -15.14
N ILE A 415 -11.87 -9.70 -15.70
CA ILE A 415 -10.69 -9.38 -14.90
C ILE A 415 -10.89 -8.12 -14.05
N THR A 416 -11.63 -7.12 -14.57
CA THR A 416 -11.84 -5.87 -13.85
C THR A 416 -12.73 -6.03 -12.64
N ASP A 417 -13.64 -7.00 -12.65
CA ASP A 417 -14.47 -7.34 -11.49
C ASP A 417 -13.63 -8.08 -10.45
N LEU A 418 -12.85 -9.06 -10.87
CA LEU A 418 -12.00 -9.86 -9.96
C LEU A 418 -11.02 -9.00 -9.16
N VAL A 419 -10.38 -7.99 -9.78
CA VAL A 419 -9.42 -7.13 -9.07
C VAL A 419 -10.07 -6.17 -8.07
N THR A 420 -11.38 -5.98 -8.15
CA THR A 420 -12.14 -5.16 -7.20
C THR A 420 -12.73 -5.95 -6.04
N LEU A 421 -12.73 -7.29 -6.12
CA LEU A 421 -13.15 -8.13 -5.02
C LEU A 421 -12.13 -8.09 -3.86
N PRO A 422 -12.60 -8.13 -2.61
CA PRO A 422 -11.79 -8.51 -1.46
C PRO A 422 -11.11 -9.87 -1.67
N LEU A 423 -9.89 -10.05 -1.14
CA LEU A 423 -9.10 -11.26 -1.36
C LEU A 423 -9.78 -12.53 -0.84
N ASP A 424 -10.55 -12.44 0.25
CA ASP A 424 -11.33 -13.57 0.77
C ASP A 424 -12.38 -14.07 -0.24
N LYS A 425 -13.13 -13.16 -0.85
CA LYS A 425 -14.11 -13.48 -1.91
C LYS A 425 -13.41 -13.95 -3.20
N LEU A 426 -12.28 -13.34 -3.55
CA LEU A 426 -11.50 -13.71 -4.73
C LEU A 426 -10.94 -15.14 -4.62
N MET A 427 -10.47 -15.53 -3.44
CA MET A 427 -10.00 -16.88 -3.17
C MET A 427 -11.13 -17.92 -3.30
N VAL A 428 -12.34 -17.61 -2.83
CA VAL A 428 -13.51 -18.48 -3.00
C VAL A 428 -13.84 -18.67 -4.49
N PHE A 429 -13.80 -17.60 -5.28
CA PHE A 429 -14.02 -17.66 -6.72
C PHE A 429 -13.08 -18.67 -7.40
N PHE A 430 -11.76 -18.60 -7.14
CA PHE A 430 -10.81 -19.53 -7.77
C PHE A 430 -10.94 -20.97 -7.27
N LYS A 431 -11.38 -21.20 -6.03
CA LYS A 431 -11.66 -22.55 -5.51
C LYS A 431 -12.89 -23.19 -6.13
N GLN A 432 -13.88 -22.39 -6.52
CA GLN A 432 -15.15 -22.84 -7.12
C GLN A 432 -15.16 -22.72 -8.64
N LEU A 433 -14.04 -22.33 -9.26
CA LEU A 433 -13.96 -22.10 -10.69
C LEU A 433 -14.03 -23.44 -11.45
N GLU A 434 -15.12 -23.65 -12.16
CA GLU A 434 -15.29 -24.79 -13.06
C GLU A 434 -14.83 -24.42 -14.48
N LEU A 435 -13.97 -25.26 -15.05
CA LEU A 435 -13.41 -25.09 -16.39
C LEU A 435 -13.60 -26.37 -17.20
N SER A 436 -13.54 -26.26 -18.52
CA SER A 436 -13.50 -27.44 -19.40
C SER A 436 -12.19 -28.22 -19.19
N ASP A 437 -12.14 -29.50 -19.57
CA ASP A 437 -10.92 -30.32 -19.46
C ASP A 437 -9.72 -29.69 -20.21
N HIS A 438 -10.00 -29.12 -21.39
CA HIS A 438 -9.01 -28.40 -22.20
C HIS A 438 -8.50 -27.15 -21.46
N ASP A 439 -9.39 -26.29 -20.98
CA ASP A 439 -9.02 -25.05 -20.28
C ASP A 439 -8.30 -25.35 -18.97
N THR A 440 -8.72 -26.40 -18.24
CA THR A 440 -8.09 -26.88 -17.01
C THR A 440 -6.65 -27.27 -17.25
N THR A 441 -6.36 -27.99 -18.33
CA THR A 441 -4.99 -28.42 -18.67
C THR A 441 -4.07 -27.23 -18.88
N ILE A 442 -4.53 -26.19 -19.58
CA ILE A 442 -3.76 -24.97 -19.84
C ILE A 442 -3.60 -24.13 -18.56
N ALA A 443 -4.67 -24.00 -17.78
CA ALA A 443 -4.73 -23.09 -16.65
C ALA A 443 -4.16 -23.68 -15.34
N ASN A 444 -4.01 -25.00 -15.21
CA ASN A 444 -3.66 -25.68 -13.95
C ASN A 444 -2.47 -25.04 -13.23
N ARG A 445 -1.36 -24.80 -13.94
CA ARG A 445 -0.17 -24.17 -13.34
C ARG A 445 -0.43 -22.73 -12.91
N LEU A 446 -1.14 -21.95 -13.73
CA LEU A 446 -1.49 -20.56 -13.42
C LEU A 446 -2.43 -20.49 -12.20
N LEU A 447 -3.45 -21.35 -12.14
CA LEU A 447 -4.40 -21.41 -11.03
C LEU A 447 -3.73 -21.81 -9.72
N LYS A 448 -2.77 -22.74 -9.75
CA LYS A 448 -1.95 -23.08 -8.57
C LYS A 448 -1.16 -21.87 -8.08
N GLU A 449 -0.47 -21.15 -8.96
CA GLU A 449 0.29 -19.95 -8.57
C GLU A 449 -0.61 -18.83 -8.02
N ILE A 450 -1.75 -18.57 -8.66
CA ILE A 450 -2.73 -17.58 -8.19
C ILE A 450 -3.25 -17.97 -6.80
N THR A 451 -3.69 -19.22 -6.64
CA THR A 451 -4.28 -19.70 -5.38
C THR A 451 -3.26 -19.69 -4.25
N ASN A 452 -2.02 -20.11 -4.50
CA ASN A 452 -0.95 -20.10 -3.50
C ASN A 452 -0.62 -18.68 -3.06
N ARG A 453 -0.50 -17.72 -3.99
CA ARG A 453 -0.20 -16.32 -3.66
C ARG A 453 -1.34 -15.62 -2.93
N LEU A 454 -2.58 -15.91 -3.30
CA LEU A 454 -3.74 -15.46 -2.54
C LEU A 454 -3.75 -16.05 -1.12
N ALA A 455 -3.42 -17.33 -0.97
CA ALA A 455 -3.30 -17.96 0.33
C ALA A 455 -2.18 -17.35 1.19
N PHE A 456 -1.03 -17.00 0.60
CA PHE A 456 0.03 -16.30 1.33
C PHE A 456 -0.43 -14.93 1.84
N LEU A 457 -1.14 -14.15 1.02
CA LEU A 457 -1.73 -12.87 1.45
C LEU A 457 -2.78 -13.05 2.56
N SER A 458 -3.57 -14.12 2.49
CA SER A 458 -4.54 -14.48 3.51
C SER A 458 -3.87 -14.86 4.84
N ASN A 459 -2.80 -15.67 4.76
CA ASN A 459 -2.03 -16.08 5.93
C ASN A 459 -1.38 -14.90 6.66
N VAL A 460 -0.99 -13.84 5.95
CA VAL A 460 -0.50 -12.59 6.58
C VAL A 460 -1.62 -11.61 6.94
N GLY A 461 -2.88 -12.03 6.94
CA GLY A 461 -4.02 -11.23 7.44
C GLY A 461 -4.45 -10.09 6.53
N LEU A 462 -4.19 -10.17 5.22
CA LEU A 462 -4.53 -9.12 4.25
C LEU A 462 -5.82 -9.41 3.45
N ASP A 463 -6.67 -10.30 3.96
CA ASP A 463 -7.91 -10.77 3.32
C ASP A 463 -8.86 -9.65 2.87
N TYR A 464 -8.86 -8.53 3.60
CA TYR A 464 -9.75 -7.40 3.36
C TYR A 464 -9.32 -6.48 2.21
N LEU A 465 -8.09 -6.63 1.69
CA LEU A 465 -7.59 -5.81 0.59
C LEU A 465 -8.17 -6.26 -0.75
N THR A 466 -8.01 -5.42 -1.76
CA THR A 466 -8.36 -5.74 -3.15
C THR A 466 -7.11 -5.64 -4.01
N LEU A 467 -7.01 -6.41 -5.10
CA LEU A 467 -5.84 -6.36 -5.99
C LEU A 467 -5.68 -5.00 -6.69
N ASN A 468 -6.76 -4.23 -6.83
CA ASN A 468 -6.76 -2.89 -7.42
C ASN A 468 -6.40 -1.77 -6.41
N ARG A 469 -6.24 -2.10 -5.11
CA ARG A 469 -5.80 -1.15 -4.08
C ARG A 469 -4.42 -0.60 -4.44
N LYS A 470 -4.25 0.72 -4.38
CA LYS A 470 -2.98 1.39 -4.74
C LYS A 470 -1.92 1.14 -3.68
N SER A 471 -0.70 0.82 -4.11
CA SER A 471 0.39 0.50 -3.18
C SER A 471 0.80 1.70 -2.30
N ASN A 472 0.63 2.93 -2.78
CA ASN A 472 0.92 4.14 -2.00
C ASN A 472 -0.15 4.51 -0.94
N THR A 473 -1.26 3.77 -0.88
CA THR A 473 -2.32 3.95 0.12
C THR A 473 -2.26 2.91 1.24
N LEU A 474 -1.27 2.03 1.18
CA LEU A 474 -1.01 1.01 2.20
C LEU A 474 -0.25 1.64 3.37
N SER A 475 -0.50 1.12 4.57
CA SER A 475 0.33 1.35 5.75
C SER A 475 1.69 0.68 5.60
N GLY A 476 2.64 1.06 6.47
CA GLY A 476 3.97 0.42 6.55
C GLY A 476 3.85 -1.09 6.79
N GLY A 477 3.05 -1.49 7.79
CA GLY A 477 2.79 -2.90 8.10
C GLY A 477 2.10 -3.67 6.97
N GLU A 478 1.09 -3.09 6.28
CA GLU A 478 0.48 -3.74 5.10
C GLU A 478 1.50 -3.95 3.98
N SER A 479 2.35 -2.93 3.71
CA SER A 479 3.39 -3.02 2.69
C SER A 479 4.42 -4.10 3.03
N GLN A 480 4.82 -4.18 4.29
CA GLN A 480 5.74 -5.19 4.80
C GLN A 480 5.18 -6.61 4.65
N ARG A 481 3.92 -6.81 5.04
CA ARG A 481 3.23 -8.10 4.92
C ARG A 481 3.03 -8.54 3.47
N ILE A 482 2.77 -7.59 2.56
CA ILE A 482 2.77 -7.87 1.12
C ILE A 482 4.15 -8.35 0.66
N ASN A 483 5.24 -7.67 1.04
CA ASN A 483 6.59 -8.08 0.67
C ASN A 483 6.95 -9.46 1.23
N LEU A 484 6.49 -9.77 2.45
CA LEU A 484 6.64 -11.09 3.06
C LEU A 484 5.90 -12.17 2.27
N ALA A 485 4.63 -11.93 1.91
CA ALA A 485 3.84 -12.86 1.09
C ALA A 485 4.45 -13.04 -0.31
N THR A 486 4.94 -11.97 -0.94
CA THR A 486 5.65 -12.05 -2.23
C THR A 486 6.94 -12.88 -2.10
N SER A 487 7.66 -12.73 -0.99
CA SER A 487 8.88 -13.49 -0.71
C SER A 487 8.64 -14.99 -0.53
N LEU A 488 7.51 -15.39 0.06
CA LEU A 488 7.09 -16.80 0.08
C LEU A 488 6.76 -17.32 -1.32
N GLY A 489 6.19 -16.47 -2.17
CA GLY A 489 5.82 -16.81 -3.55
C GLY A 489 7.01 -16.96 -4.51
N SER A 490 8.19 -16.43 -4.18
CA SER A 490 9.36 -16.47 -5.07
C SER A 490 10.14 -17.79 -5.02
N SER A 491 9.80 -18.70 -4.10
CA SER A 491 10.42 -20.04 -3.95
C SER A 491 11.96 -20.01 -3.83
N LEU A 492 12.53 -18.95 -3.24
CA LEU A 492 13.97 -18.85 -3.02
C LEU A 492 14.40 -19.78 -1.87
N VAL A 493 15.55 -20.43 -2.05
CA VAL A 493 16.15 -21.37 -1.09
C VAL A 493 17.62 -20.99 -0.87
N GLY A 494 18.10 -21.10 0.36
CA GLY A 494 19.48 -20.77 0.72
C GLY A 494 19.75 -19.27 0.83
N SER A 495 18.70 -18.45 0.92
CA SER A 495 18.78 -17.00 1.15
C SER A 495 18.70 -16.67 2.65
N MET A 496 19.15 -15.47 2.99
CA MET A 496 19.00 -14.88 4.32
C MET A 496 17.94 -13.78 4.26
N TYR A 497 16.85 -13.95 5.00
CA TYR A 497 15.81 -12.94 5.13
C TYR A 497 16.03 -12.17 6.42
N ILE A 498 16.10 -10.85 6.34
CA ILE A 498 16.27 -9.97 7.50
C ILE A 498 15.04 -9.08 7.60
N LEU A 499 14.28 -9.24 8.68
CA LEU A 499 12.99 -8.57 8.89
C LEU A 499 13.09 -7.60 10.05
N ASP A 500 12.55 -6.39 9.84
CA ASP A 500 12.52 -5.32 10.84
C ASP A 500 11.14 -5.30 11.50
N GLU A 501 11.03 -5.85 12.71
CA GLU A 501 9.84 -5.80 13.56
C GLU A 501 8.51 -6.08 12.80
N PRO A 502 8.36 -7.28 12.21
CA PRO A 502 7.21 -7.62 11.37
C PRO A 502 5.89 -7.71 12.13
N SER A 503 5.90 -7.72 13.48
CA SER A 503 4.70 -7.67 14.31
C SER A 503 4.07 -6.27 14.42
N ILE A 504 4.72 -5.23 13.90
CA ILE A 504 4.23 -3.86 14.05
C ILE A 504 2.83 -3.66 13.46
N GLY A 505 1.97 -3.02 14.25
CA GLY A 505 0.57 -2.78 13.92
C GLY A 505 -0.27 -4.05 13.75
N LEU A 506 0.21 -5.19 14.22
CA LEU A 506 -0.55 -6.44 14.27
C LEU A 506 -1.21 -6.61 15.63
N HIS A 507 -2.44 -7.08 15.57
CA HIS A 507 -3.12 -7.60 16.74
C HIS A 507 -2.48 -8.96 17.12
N PRO A 508 -2.37 -9.33 18.41
CA PRO A 508 -1.79 -10.61 18.85
C PRO A 508 -2.27 -11.85 18.05
N LYS A 509 -3.59 -11.95 17.82
CA LYS A 509 -4.20 -12.94 16.90
C LYS A 509 -3.53 -13.08 15.52
N ASP A 510 -3.12 -11.96 14.92
CA ASP A 510 -2.47 -11.96 13.61
C ASP A 510 -0.96 -12.22 13.73
N THR A 511 -0.35 -11.94 14.89
CA THR A 511 1.03 -12.34 15.22
C THR A 511 1.20 -13.86 15.19
N GLU A 512 0.23 -14.63 15.71
CA GLU A 512 0.25 -16.09 15.62
C GLU A 512 0.36 -16.60 14.17
N LYS A 513 -0.36 -15.96 13.24
CA LYS A 513 -0.30 -16.31 11.82
C LYS A 513 1.03 -15.92 11.19
N LEU A 514 1.57 -14.77 11.58
CA LEU A 514 2.88 -14.31 11.14
C LEU A 514 3.98 -15.32 11.55
N ILE A 515 3.93 -15.85 12.78
CA ILE A 515 4.87 -16.88 13.25
C ILE A 515 4.83 -18.12 12.34
N VAL A 516 3.64 -18.57 11.92
CA VAL A 516 3.51 -19.69 10.97
C VAL A 516 4.19 -19.37 9.64
N VAL A 517 4.03 -18.13 9.15
CA VAL A 517 4.68 -17.67 7.92
C VAL A 517 6.20 -17.61 8.04
N LEU A 518 6.73 -17.09 9.15
CA LEU A 518 8.18 -17.04 9.41
C LEU A 518 8.79 -18.44 9.46
N LYS A 519 8.10 -19.39 10.11
CA LYS A 519 8.50 -20.80 10.14
C LYS A 519 8.45 -21.43 8.76
N ALA A 520 7.40 -21.17 7.97
CA ALA A 520 7.33 -21.66 6.58
C ALA A 520 8.49 -21.12 5.72
N LEU A 521 8.86 -19.84 5.86
CA LEU A 521 9.99 -19.25 5.14
C LEU A 521 11.32 -19.91 5.53
N ARG A 522 11.51 -20.22 6.81
CA ARG A 522 12.66 -20.99 7.33
C ARG A 522 12.66 -22.41 6.76
N ASP A 523 11.54 -23.10 6.81
CA ASP A 523 11.40 -24.52 6.46
C ASP A 523 11.62 -24.79 4.97
N LEU A 524 11.49 -23.76 4.12
CA LEU A 524 11.93 -23.80 2.71
C LEU A 524 13.46 -23.95 2.55
N GLY A 525 14.23 -23.83 3.63
CA GLY A 525 15.70 -23.88 3.62
C GLY A 525 16.36 -22.50 3.60
N ASN A 526 15.69 -21.50 4.18
CA ASN A 526 16.23 -20.15 4.33
C ASN A 526 16.60 -19.86 5.79
N THR A 527 17.51 -18.91 5.99
CA THR A 527 17.81 -18.38 7.33
C THR A 527 16.98 -17.13 7.54
N VAL A 528 16.16 -17.09 8.58
CA VAL A 528 15.24 -15.98 8.85
C VAL A 528 15.73 -15.27 10.11
N ILE A 529 16.18 -14.03 9.96
CA ILE A 529 16.67 -13.19 11.05
C ILE A 529 15.65 -12.09 11.26
N VAL A 530 15.11 -11.99 12.47
CA VAL A 530 14.05 -11.04 12.82
C VAL A 530 14.54 -10.13 13.93
N VAL A 531 14.48 -8.82 13.74
CA VAL A 531 14.65 -7.87 14.85
C VAL A 531 13.29 -7.69 15.50
N GLU A 532 13.13 -8.10 16.77
CA GLU A 532 11.82 -8.09 17.44
C GLU A 532 11.88 -7.91 18.96
N HIS A 533 10.75 -7.48 19.49
CA HIS A 533 10.43 -7.31 20.91
C HIS A 533 9.18 -8.08 21.35
N ASP A 534 8.42 -8.62 20.40
CA ASP A 534 7.22 -9.40 20.69
C ASP A 534 7.53 -10.74 21.37
N GLU A 535 6.81 -11.01 22.46
CA GLU A 535 7.00 -12.18 23.31
C GLU A 535 6.72 -13.49 22.57
N ASP A 536 5.67 -13.54 21.75
CA ASP A 536 5.24 -14.75 21.04
C ASP A 536 6.26 -15.11 19.94
N ILE A 537 6.78 -14.10 19.23
CA ILE A 537 7.84 -14.31 18.21
C ILE A 537 9.13 -14.78 18.85
N MET A 538 9.53 -14.18 19.99
CA MET A 538 10.71 -14.62 20.74
C MET A 538 10.56 -16.06 21.21
N GLN A 539 9.40 -16.43 21.75
CA GLN A 539 9.12 -17.80 22.19
C GLN A 539 9.14 -18.80 21.03
N ALA A 540 8.72 -18.38 19.83
CA ALA A 540 8.68 -19.22 18.64
C ALA A 540 10.04 -19.36 17.92
N ALA A 541 11.05 -18.58 18.30
CA ALA A 541 12.38 -18.57 17.70
C ALA A 541 13.17 -19.85 18.00
N ASP A 542 14.02 -20.27 17.05
CA ASP A 542 14.97 -21.35 17.28
C ASP A 542 16.18 -20.87 18.11
N GLU A 543 16.57 -19.61 17.94
CA GLU A 543 17.66 -18.97 18.66
C GLU A 543 17.38 -17.48 18.84
N ILE A 544 17.77 -16.93 19.99
CA ILE A 544 17.61 -15.53 20.35
C ILE A 544 18.99 -14.96 20.66
N ILE A 545 19.25 -13.75 20.17
CA ILE A 545 20.45 -12.97 20.43
C ILE A 545 20.01 -11.66 21.07
N ASP A 546 20.31 -11.49 22.35
CA ASP A 546 19.99 -10.28 23.10
C ASP A 546 21.19 -9.33 23.08
N ILE A 547 20.96 -8.11 22.57
CA ILE A 547 21.95 -7.05 22.43
C ILE A 547 21.68 -5.97 23.49
N GLY A 548 22.69 -5.67 24.31
CA GLY A 548 22.58 -4.73 25.42
C GLY A 548 23.95 -4.38 26.01
N PRO A 549 24.06 -4.19 27.34
CA PRO A 549 22.99 -4.21 28.35
C PRO A 549 22.05 -3.00 28.33
N GLU A 550 22.53 -1.86 27.81
CA GLU A 550 21.77 -0.59 27.73
C GLU A 550 21.68 -0.10 26.28
N ALA A 551 21.16 1.12 26.07
CA ALA A 551 21.15 1.79 24.77
C ALA A 551 22.43 2.60 24.51
N GLY A 552 22.71 2.93 23.25
CA GLY A 552 23.78 3.87 22.88
C GLY A 552 25.19 3.38 23.19
N THR A 553 26.01 4.26 23.74
CA THR A 553 27.41 4.00 24.13
C THR A 553 27.54 2.91 25.19
N LEU A 554 26.49 2.70 26.01
CA LEU A 554 26.43 1.66 27.02
C LEU A 554 25.90 0.32 26.49
N GLY A 555 25.39 0.30 25.25
CA GLY A 555 24.96 -0.92 24.55
C GLY A 555 26.07 -1.59 23.75
N GLY A 556 25.66 -2.27 22.67
CA GLY A 556 26.56 -2.80 21.65
C GLY A 556 27.26 -4.11 22.01
N GLU A 557 26.84 -4.78 23.07
CA GLU A 557 27.37 -6.08 23.53
C GLU A 557 26.32 -7.18 23.37
N VAL A 558 26.77 -8.42 23.21
CA VAL A 558 25.88 -9.59 23.26
C VAL A 558 25.73 -10.00 24.73
N VAL A 559 24.56 -9.76 25.32
CA VAL A 559 24.32 -10.03 26.74
C VAL A 559 23.87 -11.45 27.00
N ALA A 560 23.11 -12.03 26.07
CA ALA A 560 22.69 -13.42 26.11
C ALA A 560 22.48 -13.94 24.68
N ALA A 561 22.74 -15.23 24.47
CA ALA A 561 22.46 -15.91 23.21
C ALA A 561 22.11 -17.38 23.49
N GLY A 562 21.07 -17.90 22.84
CA GLY A 562 20.63 -19.29 23.02
C GLY A 562 19.15 -19.48 22.73
N THR A 563 18.58 -20.57 23.25
CA THR A 563 17.13 -20.82 23.15
C THR A 563 16.34 -19.91 24.08
N TYR A 564 15.01 -19.83 23.90
CA TYR A 564 14.14 -19.05 24.80
C TYR A 564 14.33 -19.43 26.29
N GLU A 565 14.48 -20.72 26.58
CA GLU A 565 14.75 -21.20 27.95
C GLU A 565 16.11 -20.74 28.50
N ASP A 566 17.11 -20.57 27.64
CA ASP A 566 18.42 -20.06 28.02
C ASP A 566 18.37 -18.55 28.29
N ILE A 567 17.62 -17.81 27.48
CA ILE A 567 17.39 -16.37 27.70
C ILE A 567 16.70 -16.13 29.04
N LEU A 568 15.65 -16.88 29.38
CA LEU A 568 14.93 -16.74 30.65
C LEU A 568 15.82 -16.90 31.88
N LYS A 569 16.89 -17.69 31.78
CA LYS A 569 17.88 -17.93 32.85
C LYS A 569 18.96 -16.84 32.93
N SER A 570 19.08 -16.01 31.89
CA SER A 570 20.07 -14.94 31.87
C SER A 570 19.69 -13.78 32.80
N GLU A 571 20.66 -12.92 33.08
CA GLU A 571 20.45 -11.71 33.90
C GLU A 571 20.09 -10.48 33.06
N SER A 572 19.86 -10.65 31.75
CA SER A 572 19.57 -9.54 30.84
C SER A 572 18.26 -8.84 31.20
N LEU A 573 18.14 -7.57 30.81
CA LEU A 573 16.91 -6.80 31.07
C LEU A 573 15.70 -7.45 30.40
N THR A 574 15.86 -7.95 29.18
CA THR A 574 14.80 -8.66 28.46
C THR A 574 14.37 -9.92 29.21
N ALA A 575 15.32 -10.72 29.70
CA ALA A 575 15.02 -11.89 30.51
C ALA A 575 14.23 -11.54 31.78
N GLN A 576 14.57 -10.43 32.45
CA GLN A 576 13.87 -9.97 33.65
C GLN A 576 12.40 -9.60 33.39
N TYR A 577 12.07 -9.10 32.20
CA TYR A 577 10.67 -8.86 31.82
C TYR A 577 9.94 -10.16 31.46
N LEU A 578 10.59 -11.04 30.69
CA LEU A 578 9.98 -12.31 30.25
C LEU A 578 9.75 -13.30 31.40
N ASN A 579 10.62 -13.32 32.41
CA ASN A 579 10.44 -14.17 33.59
C ASN A 579 9.60 -13.51 34.71
N GLY A 580 9.08 -12.30 34.49
CA GLY A 580 8.23 -11.57 35.43
C GLY A 580 8.95 -10.96 36.64
N LYS A 581 10.28 -10.96 36.71
CA LYS A 581 11.04 -10.23 37.76
C LYS A 581 10.79 -8.72 37.69
N LEU A 582 10.68 -8.19 36.47
CA LEU A 582 10.26 -6.82 36.18
C LEU A 582 8.95 -6.85 35.41
N GLU A 583 8.03 -5.96 35.78
CA GLU A 583 6.76 -5.83 35.08
C GLU A 583 6.33 -4.36 34.92
N ILE A 584 5.42 -4.16 33.96
CA ILE A 584 4.62 -2.95 33.85
C ILE A 584 3.36 -3.17 34.67
N GLU A 585 3.27 -2.51 35.82
CA GLU A 585 2.18 -2.69 36.77
C GLU A 585 0.84 -2.15 36.23
N VAL A 586 -0.23 -2.90 36.51
CA VAL A 586 -1.59 -2.45 36.23
C VAL A 586 -2.00 -1.34 37.22
N PRO A 587 -2.51 -0.18 36.76
CA PRO A 587 -2.95 0.89 37.65
C PRO A 587 -4.03 0.43 38.65
N LYS A 588 -3.78 0.60 39.95
CA LYS A 588 -4.72 0.20 41.02
C LYS A 588 -6.04 0.98 41.01
N LYS A 589 -6.05 2.20 40.46
CA LYS A 589 -7.23 3.06 40.32
C LYS A 589 -7.22 3.69 38.94
N ARG A 590 -8.30 3.47 38.17
CA ARG A 590 -8.55 4.09 36.87
C ARG A 590 -9.14 5.49 37.07
N ARG A 591 -8.82 6.43 36.18
CA ARG A 591 -9.41 7.77 36.19
C ARG A 591 -10.85 7.75 35.68
N THR A 592 -11.60 8.77 36.06
CA THR A 592 -12.94 9.06 35.52
C THR A 592 -13.00 10.53 35.15
N SER A 593 -13.62 10.84 34.01
CA SER A 593 -13.70 12.22 33.51
C SER A 593 -15.13 12.67 33.30
N LYS A 594 -15.35 13.98 33.45
CA LYS A 594 -16.61 14.67 33.08
C LYS A 594 -16.55 15.22 31.65
N TYR A 595 -15.36 15.31 31.08
CA TYR A 595 -15.11 15.82 29.73
C TYR A 595 -15.04 14.67 28.73
N HIS A 596 -15.67 14.84 27.58
CA HIS A 596 -15.75 13.80 26.55
C HIS A 596 -16.04 14.39 25.18
N ILE A 597 -15.67 13.65 24.13
CA ILE A 597 -15.99 13.91 22.73
C ILE A 597 -16.90 12.78 22.24
N ASP A 598 -18.08 13.12 21.75
CA ASP A 598 -19.01 12.18 21.12
C ASP A 598 -18.98 12.36 19.61
N ILE A 599 -18.61 11.30 18.90
CA ILE A 599 -18.71 11.22 17.44
C ILE A 599 -19.96 10.40 17.13
N ILE A 600 -20.94 11.03 16.49
CA ILE A 600 -22.21 10.40 16.14
C ILE A 600 -22.22 10.04 14.66
N GLY A 601 -22.59 8.80 14.34
CA GLY A 601 -22.78 8.29 12.99
C GLY A 601 -21.52 8.24 12.13
N ALA A 602 -20.38 7.86 12.70
CA ALA A 602 -19.11 7.72 11.97
C ALA A 602 -19.22 6.61 10.91
N ARG A 603 -19.00 6.98 9.65
CA ARG A 603 -19.27 6.12 8.48
C ARG A 603 -18.25 6.26 7.34
N GLU A 604 -17.09 6.84 7.64
CA GLU A 604 -15.99 6.89 6.68
C GLU A 604 -15.45 5.48 6.40
N HIS A 605 -15.14 5.18 5.14
CA HIS A 605 -14.64 3.88 4.68
C HIS A 605 -15.51 2.68 5.15
N ASN A 606 -15.01 1.85 6.06
CA ASN A 606 -15.67 0.64 6.54
C ASN A 606 -16.41 0.80 7.87
N LEU A 607 -16.40 2.01 8.47
CA LEU A 607 -17.15 2.28 9.71
C LEU A 607 -18.66 2.18 9.46
N GLN A 608 -19.37 1.45 10.32
CA GLN A 608 -20.78 1.10 10.10
C GLN A 608 -21.74 2.07 10.80
N ASN A 609 -21.61 3.37 10.53
CA ASN A 609 -22.42 4.43 11.17
C ASN A 609 -22.43 4.32 12.70
N VAL A 610 -21.23 4.28 13.28
CA VAL A 610 -21.03 4.03 14.72
C VAL A 610 -21.03 5.31 15.54
N ASP A 611 -21.56 5.20 16.75
CA ASP A 611 -21.51 6.26 17.76
C ASP A 611 -20.40 5.93 18.77
N VAL A 612 -19.52 6.89 19.04
CA VAL A 612 -18.34 6.69 19.89
C VAL A 612 -18.19 7.87 20.86
N THR A 613 -18.16 7.55 22.16
CA THR A 613 -17.84 8.50 23.23
C THR A 613 -16.40 8.29 23.69
N ILE A 614 -15.59 9.34 23.59
CA ILE A 614 -14.17 9.35 23.97
C ILE A 614 -14.00 10.25 25.18
N PRO A 615 -13.71 9.70 26.38
CA PRO A 615 -13.47 10.52 27.56
C PRO A 615 -12.09 11.20 27.50
N LEU A 616 -12.00 12.37 28.14
CA LEU A 616 -10.83 13.27 28.12
C LEU A 616 -10.13 13.33 29.49
N GLU A 617 -8.98 13.99 29.59
CA GLU A 617 -8.16 14.12 30.81
C GLU A 617 -7.72 12.77 31.41
N MET A 618 -7.57 11.76 30.55
CA MET A 618 -7.17 10.41 30.90
C MET A 618 -6.49 9.73 29.71
N LEU A 619 -5.99 8.50 29.91
CA LEU A 619 -5.45 7.67 28.84
C LEU A 619 -6.58 6.85 28.20
N THR A 620 -7.02 7.26 27.01
CA THR A 620 -8.02 6.53 26.22
C THR A 620 -7.32 5.76 25.09
N VAL A 621 -7.55 4.45 25.01
CA VAL A 621 -6.91 3.59 24.00
C VAL A 621 -7.96 3.06 23.02
N ILE A 622 -7.67 3.18 21.73
CA ILE A 622 -8.49 2.65 20.64
C ILE A 622 -7.78 1.42 20.09
N THR A 623 -8.43 0.27 20.24
CA THR A 623 -7.86 -1.05 19.92
C THR A 623 -8.78 -1.84 18.99
N GLY A 624 -8.38 -3.07 18.67
CA GLY A 624 -9.07 -3.96 17.75
C GLY A 624 -8.18 -4.45 16.61
N VAL A 625 -8.66 -5.43 15.83
CA VAL A 625 -7.86 -6.10 14.78
C VAL A 625 -7.44 -5.15 13.64
N SER A 626 -6.42 -5.54 12.87
CA SER A 626 -5.96 -4.75 11.71
C SER A 626 -7.09 -4.62 10.66
N GLY A 627 -7.27 -3.40 10.13
CA GLY A 627 -8.37 -3.10 9.21
C GLY A 627 -9.76 -2.90 9.85
N SER A 628 -9.89 -2.92 11.19
CA SER A 628 -11.18 -2.73 11.87
C SER A 628 -11.76 -1.31 11.79
N GLY A 629 -10.95 -0.31 11.40
CA GLY A 629 -11.37 1.09 11.27
C GLY A 629 -10.76 2.07 12.27
N LYS A 630 -9.79 1.65 13.12
CA LYS A 630 -9.13 2.50 14.13
C LYS A 630 -8.57 3.80 13.57
N SER A 631 -7.68 3.70 12.57
CA SER A 631 -7.08 4.89 11.94
C SER A 631 -8.12 5.72 11.20
N THR A 632 -9.18 5.11 10.64
CA THR A 632 -10.28 5.85 10.03
C THR A 632 -11.03 6.70 11.06
N LEU A 633 -11.41 6.12 12.20
CA LEU A 633 -12.10 6.84 13.27
C LEU A 633 -11.26 8.00 13.82
N VAL A 634 -9.97 7.77 14.06
CA VAL A 634 -9.11 8.76 14.72
C VAL A 634 -8.52 9.77 13.73
N LYS A 635 -7.81 9.28 12.71
CA LYS A 635 -7.02 10.12 11.80
C LYS A 635 -7.87 10.81 10.74
N LYS A 636 -8.97 10.18 10.29
CA LYS A 636 -9.85 10.74 9.25
C LYS A 636 -11.05 11.48 9.81
N ILE A 637 -11.60 11.07 10.96
CA ILE A 637 -12.78 11.72 11.54
C ILE A 637 -12.40 12.61 12.72
N LEU A 638 -11.94 12.02 13.84
CA LEU A 638 -11.75 12.75 15.10
C LEU A 638 -10.76 13.92 14.96
N PHE A 639 -9.55 13.66 14.46
CA PHE A 639 -8.50 14.66 14.40
C PHE A 639 -8.88 15.86 13.52
N PRO A 640 -9.30 15.68 12.25
CA PRO A 640 -9.68 16.83 11.41
C PRO A 640 -10.95 17.53 11.91
N ALA A 641 -11.90 16.80 12.52
CA ALA A 641 -13.12 17.41 13.05
C ALA A 641 -12.81 18.36 14.23
N ILE A 642 -12.00 17.92 15.19
CA ILE A 642 -11.59 18.76 16.33
C ILE A 642 -10.66 19.89 15.89
N GLN A 643 -9.71 19.62 14.98
CA GLN A 643 -8.80 20.66 14.47
C GLN A 643 -9.58 21.80 13.79
N LYS A 644 -10.59 21.46 13.00
CA LYS A 644 -11.46 22.43 12.33
C LYS A 644 -12.29 23.23 13.33
N GLU A 645 -12.80 22.60 14.39
CA GLU A 645 -13.57 23.28 15.45
C GLU A 645 -12.68 24.25 16.26
N LEU A 646 -11.43 23.89 16.53
CA LEU A 646 -10.51 24.69 17.33
C LEU A 646 -9.86 25.84 16.56
N THR A 647 -9.43 25.60 15.31
CA THR A 647 -8.62 26.57 14.54
C THR A 647 -9.38 27.21 13.38
N GLY A 648 -10.53 26.66 12.99
CA GLY A 648 -11.27 27.07 11.78
C GLY A 648 -10.64 26.58 10.47
N PHE A 649 -9.43 26.02 10.51
CA PHE A 649 -8.68 25.49 9.37
C PHE A 649 -8.31 24.03 9.63
N GLY A 650 -8.10 23.25 8.58
CA GLY A 650 -7.71 21.84 8.72
C GLY A 650 -8.17 21.02 7.53
N ASP A 651 -7.76 19.76 7.53
CA ASP A 651 -8.19 18.80 6.53
C ASP A 651 -9.70 18.56 6.63
N LYS A 652 -10.32 18.15 5.52
CA LYS A 652 -11.73 17.77 5.52
C LYS A 652 -11.90 16.52 6.41
N PRO A 653 -12.75 16.56 7.45
CA PRO A 653 -13.06 15.35 8.19
C PRO A 653 -13.83 14.37 7.31
N GLY A 654 -13.64 13.07 7.57
CA GLY A 654 -14.40 12.00 6.95
C GLY A 654 -15.89 12.08 7.26
N GLN A 655 -16.67 11.16 6.73
CA GLN A 655 -18.12 11.13 6.85
C GLN A 655 -18.54 10.74 8.27
N PHE A 656 -19.19 11.67 8.98
CA PHE A 656 -19.88 11.45 10.25
C PHE A 656 -21.14 12.34 10.30
N SER A 657 -22.01 12.15 11.29
CA SER A 657 -23.27 12.90 11.41
C SER A 657 -23.11 14.17 12.23
N GLU A 658 -22.58 14.05 13.45
CA GLU A 658 -22.45 15.19 14.36
C GLU A 658 -21.32 14.95 15.37
N LEU A 659 -20.71 16.05 15.84
CA LEU A 659 -19.71 16.04 16.91
C LEU A 659 -20.34 16.73 18.13
N LYS A 660 -20.43 16.01 19.26
CA LYS A 660 -21.03 16.48 20.53
C LYS A 660 -20.06 16.26 21.69
N GLY A 661 -20.48 16.67 22.88
CA GLY A 661 -19.77 16.41 24.13
C GLY A 661 -19.20 17.66 24.78
N ASN A 662 -18.60 17.47 25.95
CA ASN A 662 -17.97 18.53 26.73
C ASN A 662 -16.45 18.52 26.52
N TYR A 663 -15.99 19.14 25.44
CA TYR A 663 -14.56 19.18 25.05
C TYR A 663 -14.00 20.61 24.89
N LYS A 664 -14.73 21.63 25.35
CA LYS A 664 -14.33 23.06 25.26
C LYS A 664 -13.10 23.42 26.11
N ASN A 665 -12.70 22.55 27.03
CA ASN A 665 -11.48 22.68 27.81
C ASN A 665 -10.22 22.52 26.93
N ILE A 666 -10.29 21.80 25.81
CA ILE A 666 -9.17 21.63 24.88
C ILE A 666 -8.99 22.91 24.03
N LYS A 667 -7.75 23.41 23.95
CA LYS A 667 -7.38 24.55 23.08
C LYS A 667 -6.50 24.14 21.91
N HIS A 668 -5.78 23.03 22.05
CA HIS A 668 -4.85 22.54 21.06
C HIS A 668 -5.04 21.05 20.83
N ILE A 669 -4.87 20.61 19.60
CA ILE A 669 -4.85 19.21 19.23
C ILE A 669 -3.54 18.92 18.49
N GLU A 670 -2.88 17.84 18.86
CA GLU A 670 -1.63 17.41 18.24
C GLU A 670 -1.74 15.94 17.84
N PHE A 671 -1.50 15.64 16.57
CA PHE A 671 -1.42 14.28 16.06
C PHE A 671 0.05 13.88 15.92
N VAL A 672 0.46 12.89 16.70
CA VAL A 672 1.84 12.43 16.81
C VAL A 672 1.95 11.05 16.14
N ASP A 673 2.27 11.08 14.85
CA ASP A 673 2.50 9.90 14.03
C ASP A 673 3.97 9.47 13.95
N GLN A 674 4.17 8.28 13.36
CA GLN A 674 5.47 7.67 13.07
C GLN A 674 6.16 8.25 11.83
N ASN A 675 5.52 9.21 11.14
CA ASN A 675 6.18 9.82 9.98
C ASN A 675 7.46 10.54 10.44
N PRO A 676 8.55 10.44 9.66
CA PRO A 676 9.81 11.08 10.02
C PRO A 676 9.59 12.58 10.25
N ILE A 677 10.12 13.10 11.36
CA ILE A 677 9.93 14.52 11.79
C ILE A 677 10.27 15.49 10.65
N GLY A 678 11.30 15.14 9.87
CA GLY A 678 11.67 15.86 8.67
C GLY A 678 12.37 14.93 7.70
N ARG A 679 12.04 15.07 6.41
CA ARG A 679 12.77 14.38 5.31
C ARG A 679 14.13 15.00 5.02
N SER A 680 14.41 16.17 5.61
CA SER A 680 15.68 16.86 5.40
C SER A 680 16.72 16.36 6.39
N SER A 681 17.90 16.06 5.86
CA SER A 681 19.16 15.87 6.57
C SER A 681 19.45 16.94 7.64
N ARG A 682 18.82 18.11 7.51
CA ARG A 682 19.04 19.34 8.27
C ARG A 682 18.28 19.46 9.58
N SER A 683 17.30 18.58 9.81
CA SER A 683 16.59 18.49 11.08
C SER A 683 17.31 17.51 12.01
N ASN A 684 17.38 17.83 13.30
CA ASN A 684 17.99 16.99 14.33
C ASN A 684 17.36 17.28 15.71
N PRO A 685 17.61 16.46 16.75
CA PRO A 685 17.03 16.64 18.08
C PRO A 685 17.24 18.05 18.67
N VAL A 686 18.47 18.58 18.56
CA VAL A 686 18.85 19.86 19.19
C VAL A 686 18.20 21.09 18.53
N THR A 687 17.94 21.03 17.22
CA THR A 687 17.18 22.07 16.51
C THR A 687 15.70 22.02 16.88
N TYR A 688 15.16 20.82 17.13
CA TYR A 688 13.74 20.63 17.43
C TYR A 688 13.34 21.21 18.79
N VAL A 689 14.11 20.92 19.84
CA VAL A 689 13.91 21.52 21.19
C VAL A 689 14.39 22.97 21.29
N LYS A 690 14.87 23.56 20.19
CA LYS A 690 15.42 24.93 20.11
C LYS A 690 16.54 25.19 21.11
N ALA A 691 17.32 24.17 21.46
CA ALA A 691 18.54 24.31 22.26
C ALA A 691 19.71 24.78 21.38
N TYR A 692 19.67 24.48 20.08
CA TYR A 692 20.76 24.82 19.15
C TYR A 692 20.98 26.33 19.00
N ASP A 693 19.92 27.15 19.13
CA ASP A 693 20.05 28.60 19.07
C ASP A 693 20.90 29.15 20.21
N ASP A 694 20.73 28.61 21.42
CA ASP A 694 21.52 28.99 22.59
C ASP A 694 22.96 28.47 22.48
N ILE A 695 23.17 27.25 21.97
CA ILE A 695 24.51 26.70 21.69
C ILE A 695 25.24 27.57 20.66
N ARG A 696 24.59 27.96 19.56
CA ARG A 696 25.21 28.83 18.54
C ARG A 696 25.52 30.22 19.08
N ALA A 697 24.69 30.75 19.96
CA ALA A 697 24.96 32.01 20.65
C ALA A 697 26.18 31.90 21.59
N LEU A 698 26.32 30.77 22.30
CA LEU A 698 27.49 30.47 23.13
C LEU A 698 28.78 30.46 22.31
N TYR A 699 28.80 29.80 21.15
CA TYR A 699 29.97 29.77 20.26
C TYR A 699 30.28 31.13 19.63
N ALA A 700 29.26 31.92 19.27
CA ALA A 700 29.46 33.28 18.76
C ALA A 700 30.08 34.22 19.80
N ASN A 701 29.88 33.96 21.09
CA ASN A 701 30.42 34.75 22.19
C ASN A 701 31.87 34.42 22.55
N GLN A 702 32.46 33.36 21.99
CA GLN A 702 33.86 32.98 22.25
C GLN A 702 34.84 34.04 21.77
N LYS A 703 36.00 34.13 22.45
CA LYS A 703 37.04 35.13 22.15
C LYS A 703 37.48 35.07 20.68
N LEU A 704 37.74 33.87 20.16
CA LEU A 704 38.15 33.68 18.77
C LEU A 704 37.05 34.10 17.78
N SER A 705 35.79 33.80 18.09
CA SER A 705 34.62 34.22 17.29
C SER A 705 34.49 35.73 17.22
N LYS A 706 34.69 36.44 18.33
CA LYS A 706 34.65 37.91 18.36
C LYS A 706 35.77 38.53 17.52
N ILE A 707 36.99 37.98 17.56
CA ILE A 707 38.12 38.44 16.74
C ILE A 707 37.83 38.24 15.24
N ARG A 708 37.22 37.11 14.87
CA ARG A 708 36.91 36.77 13.48
C ARG A 708 35.55 37.29 12.99
N ASN A 709 34.83 38.07 13.81
CA ASN A 709 33.47 38.54 13.53
C ASN A 709 32.46 37.43 13.21
N TYR A 710 32.65 36.24 13.80
CA TYR A 710 31.73 35.12 13.65
C TYR A 710 30.47 35.32 14.48
N GLN A 711 29.35 35.45 13.78
CA GLN A 711 27.99 35.46 14.32
C GLN A 711 27.43 34.04 14.48
N ALA A 712 26.34 33.88 15.25
CA ALA A 712 25.64 32.60 15.47
C ALA A 712 25.22 31.87 14.18
N LYS A 713 25.07 32.58 13.05
CA LYS A 713 24.80 31.96 11.73
C LYS A 713 25.95 31.11 11.20
N HIS A 714 27.20 31.41 11.57
CA HIS A 714 28.38 30.66 11.09
C HIS A 714 28.48 29.28 11.75
N PHE A 715 27.95 29.15 12.97
CA PHE A 715 27.85 27.88 13.68
C PHE A 715 26.58 27.10 13.32
N SER A 716 25.93 27.41 12.19
CA SER A 716 24.78 26.67 11.68
C SER A 716 25.15 25.95 10.39
N PHE A 717 25.01 24.62 10.36
CA PHE A 717 25.22 23.83 9.14
C PHE A 717 24.13 24.10 8.08
N ASN A 718 23.02 24.75 8.45
CA ASN A 718 21.91 25.05 7.55
C ASN A 718 22.07 26.33 6.72
N VAL A 719 23.00 27.20 7.10
CA VAL A 719 23.15 28.55 6.53
C VAL A 719 24.52 28.69 5.87
N GLU A 720 24.57 29.44 4.77
CA GLU A 720 25.83 29.78 4.10
C GLU A 720 26.70 30.68 4.98
N GLY A 721 28.01 30.47 4.92
CA GLY A 721 28.99 31.14 5.77
C GLY A 721 29.97 30.14 6.38
N GLY A 722 29.51 29.36 7.35
CA GLY A 722 30.37 28.43 8.11
C GLY A 722 30.20 26.94 7.81
N ARG A 723 29.17 26.54 7.06
CA ARG A 723 28.98 25.15 6.61
C ARG A 723 29.95 24.77 5.50
N CYS A 724 30.21 23.46 5.32
CA CYS A 724 30.96 22.95 4.18
C CYS A 724 30.18 23.19 2.86
N GLU A 725 30.86 23.72 1.84
CA GLU A 725 30.22 24.05 0.55
C GLU A 725 29.95 22.82 -0.32
N THR A 726 30.78 21.76 -0.21
CA THR A 726 30.66 20.54 -1.02
C THR A 726 29.39 19.76 -0.67
N CYS A 727 29.19 19.45 0.61
CA CYS A 727 28.00 18.74 1.09
C CYS A 727 26.87 19.69 1.51
N LYS A 728 27.03 21.01 1.35
CA LYS A 728 26.08 22.04 1.79
C LYS A 728 25.56 21.87 3.22
N GLY A 729 26.44 21.40 4.12
CA GLY A 729 26.15 21.16 5.53
C GLY A 729 25.56 19.79 5.89
N ASP A 730 25.33 18.89 4.93
CA ASP A 730 24.77 17.56 5.21
C ASP A 730 25.79 16.60 5.85
N GLY A 731 27.07 16.74 5.49
CA GLY A 731 28.18 15.87 5.92
C GLY A 731 28.39 14.68 5.00
N GLU A 732 27.42 14.41 4.12
CA GLU A 732 27.42 13.32 3.15
C GLU A 732 27.07 13.84 1.75
N VAL A 733 27.36 13.03 0.74
CA VAL A 733 27.00 13.27 -0.66
C VAL A 733 26.22 12.05 -1.15
N THR A 734 25.03 12.29 -1.68
CA THR A 734 24.18 11.25 -2.26
C THR A 734 24.57 11.00 -3.71
N ILE A 735 24.81 9.74 -4.06
CA ILE A 735 25.04 9.27 -5.42
C ILE A 735 23.81 8.49 -5.87
N GLU A 736 23.14 8.99 -6.91
CA GLU A 736 21.98 8.32 -7.51
C GLU A 736 22.41 7.03 -8.23
N MET A 737 21.75 5.91 -7.91
CA MET A 737 22.04 4.61 -8.51
C MET A 737 20.87 4.17 -9.41
N GLN A 738 21.15 3.53 -10.55
CA GLN A 738 20.09 3.16 -11.51
C GLN A 738 19.26 1.93 -11.11
N PHE A 739 19.86 0.97 -10.39
CA PHE A 739 19.24 -0.32 -10.06
C PHE A 739 19.22 -0.62 -8.55
N MET A 740 19.70 0.30 -7.73
CA MET A 740 19.84 0.15 -6.29
C MET A 740 19.32 1.41 -5.60
N ALA A 741 19.11 1.34 -4.28
CA ALA A 741 18.88 2.53 -3.50
C ALA A 741 20.07 3.50 -3.64
N ASP A 742 19.78 4.80 -3.57
CA ASP A 742 20.80 5.83 -3.59
C ASP A 742 21.81 5.60 -2.48
N VAL A 743 23.08 5.87 -2.80
CA VAL A 743 24.19 5.63 -1.88
C VAL A 743 24.60 6.95 -1.24
N HIS A 744 24.68 6.98 0.08
CA HIS A 744 25.21 8.11 0.84
C HIS A 744 26.68 7.86 1.19
N LEU A 745 27.58 8.74 0.71
CA LEU A 745 29.00 8.69 1.03
C LEU A 745 29.38 9.85 1.94
N THR A 746 30.25 9.59 2.92
CA THR A 746 30.87 10.64 3.74
C THR A 746 31.59 11.66 2.86
N CYS A 747 31.33 12.95 3.07
CA CYS A 747 31.93 14.02 2.29
C CYS A 747 33.45 14.09 2.51
N GLU A 748 34.22 13.95 1.44
CA GLU A 748 35.70 13.97 1.48
C GLU A 748 36.28 15.34 1.91
N THR A 749 35.57 16.45 1.64
CA THR A 749 36.06 17.80 1.97
C THR A 749 36.04 18.08 3.47
N CYS A 750 34.97 17.68 4.15
CA CYS A 750 34.78 17.93 5.58
C CYS A 750 34.93 16.68 6.45
N ASN A 751 35.16 15.51 5.85
CA ASN A 751 35.17 14.20 6.52
C ASN A 751 33.94 13.98 7.41
N GLY A 752 32.77 14.38 6.93
CA GLY A 752 31.51 14.25 7.69
C GLY A 752 31.21 15.39 8.68
N LYS A 753 32.16 16.29 8.97
CA LYS A 753 32.01 17.31 10.03
C LYS A 753 31.08 18.48 9.72
N ARG A 754 30.51 18.55 8.52
CA ARG A 754 29.51 19.56 8.08
C ARG A 754 29.96 21.03 8.04
N PHE A 755 31.08 21.40 8.66
CA PHE A 755 31.58 22.78 8.76
C PHE A 755 32.91 22.99 8.02
N LYS A 756 33.25 24.26 7.79
CA LYS A 756 34.58 24.65 7.31
C LYS A 756 35.62 24.53 8.43
N LYS A 757 36.88 24.32 8.06
CA LYS A 757 37.97 24.10 9.04
C LYS A 757 38.13 25.29 9.99
N GLU A 758 37.95 26.52 9.51
CA GLU A 758 38.13 27.74 10.30
C GLU A 758 37.05 27.93 11.38
N VAL A 759 35.87 27.32 11.19
CA VAL A 759 34.77 27.33 12.17
C VAL A 759 35.04 26.32 13.28
N LEU A 760 35.62 25.17 12.93
CA LEU A 760 35.96 24.09 13.88
C LEU A 760 37.14 24.46 14.81
N GLU A 761 37.89 25.52 14.49
CA GLU A 761 38.93 26.07 15.38
C GLU A 761 38.35 26.78 16.61
N VAL A 762 37.08 27.18 16.58
CA VAL A 762 36.42 27.79 17.73
C VAL A 762 35.98 26.68 18.69
N THR A 763 36.52 26.71 19.90
CA THR A 763 36.20 25.76 20.96
C THR A 763 35.52 26.43 22.15
N PHE A 764 34.71 25.66 22.86
CA PHE A 764 34.24 25.93 24.20
C PHE A 764 34.66 24.74 25.06
N GLU A 765 35.50 24.99 26.08
CA GLU A 765 36.04 23.94 26.96
C GLU A 765 36.66 22.77 26.15
N ASP A 766 37.56 23.13 25.21
CA ASP A 766 38.26 22.20 24.29
C ASP A 766 37.39 21.39 23.32
N LYS A 767 36.10 21.71 23.21
CA LYS A 767 35.17 21.09 22.25
C LYS A 767 34.74 22.06 21.18
N ASN A 768 34.86 21.68 19.92
CA ASN A 768 34.32 22.46 18.80
C ASN A 768 32.82 22.16 18.59
N ILE A 769 32.17 22.90 17.70
CA ILE A 769 30.72 22.76 17.46
C ILE A 769 30.31 21.37 16.92
N ASP A 770 31.17 20.71 16.13
CA ASP A 770 30.94 19.35 15.63
C ASP A 770 31.09 18.33 16.77
N ASP A 771 32.05 18.52 17.68
CA ASP A 771 32.20 17.66 18.85
C ASP A 771 30.94 17.70 19.73
N ILE A 772 30.35 18.90 19.96
CA ILE A 772 29.09 19.04 20.71
C ILE A 772 27.94 18.35 19.98
N LEU A 773 27.85 18.49 18.66
CA LEU A 773 26.79 17.83 17.88
C LEU A 773 26.91 16.30 17.88
N ASN A 774 28.11 15.76 18.06
CA ASN A 774 28.35 14.32 18.14
C ASN A 774 28.26 13.75 19.57
N MET A 775 28.07 14.58 20.60
CA MET A 775 27.78 14.12 21.96
C MET A 775 26.38 13.48 22.01
N THR A 776 26.26 12.43 22.83
CA THR A 776 24.94 11.93 23.24
C THR A 776 24.22 12.98 24.08
N ILE A 777 22.90 12.90 24.16
CA ILE A 777 22.11 13.82 25.00
C ILE A 777 22.53 13.72 26.48
N ASP A 778 22.82 12.51 26.96
CA ASP A 778 23.32 12.29 28.34
C ASP A 778 24.66 12.99 28.57
N ASP A 779 25.63 12.78 27.66
CA ASP A 779 26.94 13.43 27.75
C ASP A 779 26.83 14.96 27.65
N ALA A 780 25.95 15.45 26.78
CA ALA A 780 25.73 16.88 26.60
C ALA A 780 25.10 17.53 27.84
N ILE A 781 24.11 16.88 28.47
CA ILE A 781 23.50 17.37 29.72
C ILE A 781 24.57 17.45 30.81
N ALA A 782 25.36 16.40 31.00
CA ALA A 782 26.44 16.37 31.99
C ALA A 782 27.51 17.45 31.70
N PHE A 783 27.88 17.64 30.43
CA PHE A 783 28.82 18.67 30.00
C PHE A 783 28.29 20.08 30.27
N PHE A 784 27.06 20.40 29.88
CA PHE A 784 26.48 21.72 30.11
C PHE A 784 26.18 22.00 31.58
N GLU A 785 25.89 20.97 32.38
CA GLU A 785 25.76 21.08 33.84
C GLU A 785 27.10 21.40 34.51
N ALA A 786 28.16 20.66 34.17
CA ALA A 786 29.51 20.87 34.68
C ALA A 786 30.04 22.28 34.39
N HIS A 787 29.67 22.87 33.25
CA HIS A 787 30.08 24.21 32.83
C HIS A 787 29.00 25.30 33.04
N HIS A 788 28.05 25.05 33.95
CA HIS A 788 27.05 26.02 34.43
C HIS A 788 26.15 26.66 33.35
N GLN A 789 25.81 25.92 32.28
CA GLN A 789 24.91 26.35 31.21
C GLN A 789 23.46 25.85 31.45
N SER A 790 22.85 26.27 32.55
CA SER A 790 21.52 25.79 33.01
C SER A 790 20.38 26.01 32.01
N LYS A 791 20.46 27.06 31.19
CA LYS A 791 19.46 27.33 30.13
C LYS A 791 19.48 26.27 29.01
N ILE A 792 20.66 25.78 28.64
CA ILE A 792 20.80 24.74 27.62
C ILE A 792 20.42 23.39 28.22
N GLN A 793 20.91 23.09 29.43
CA GLN A 793 20.57 21.88 30.19
C GLN A 793 19.06 21.68 30.32
N SER A 794 18.33 22.71 30.81
CA SER A 794 16.87 22.63 30.99
C SER A 794 16.08 22.40 29.70
N LYS A 795 16.61 22.80 28.54
CA LYS A 795 16.00 22.51 27.23
C LYS A 795 16.30 21.10 26.73
N LEU A 796 17.41 20.50 27.15
CA LEU A 796 17.80 19.14 26.77
C LEU A 796 17.19 18.08 27.69
N GLN A 797 16.95 18.41 28.97
CA GLN A 797 16.41 17.49 29.98
C GLN A 797 15.16 16.71 29.52
N PRO A 798 14.16 17.32 28.85
CA PRO A 798 12.99 16.58 28.40
C PRO A 798 13.29 15.46 27.42
N LEU A 799 14.39 15.54 26.64
CA LEU A 799 14.81 14.48 25.72
C LEU A 799 15.35 13.26 26.49
N GLN A 800 16.09 13.49 27.57
CA GLN A 800 16.54 12.42 28.46
C GLN A 800 15.35 11.78 29.20
N ASP A 801 14.39 12.58 29.66
CA ASP A 801 13.23 12.10 30.42
C ASP A 801 12.31 11.16 29.61
N VAL A 802 12.25 11.36 28.28
CA VAL A 802 11.52 10.46 27.35
C VAL A 802 12.36 9.26 26.89
N GLY A 803 13.58 9.09 27.41
CA GLY A 803 14.45 7.95 27.14
C GLY A 803 15.33 8.07 25.89
N LEU A 804 15.59 9.28 25.39
CA LEU A 804 16.47 9.52 24.22
C LEU A 804 17.90 9.92 24.60
N GLY A 805 18.34 9.62 25.82
CA GLY A 805 19.67 9.98 26.31
C GLY A 805 20.83 9.54 25.40
N TYR A 806 20.65 8.39 24.72
CA TYR A 806 21.64 7.80 23.83
C TYR A 806 21.77 8.46 22.45
N VAL A 807 20.77 9.24 22.01
CA VAL A 807 20.76 9.86 20.68
C VAL A 807 21.74 11.03 20.68
N THR A 808 22.48 11.22 19.58
CA THR A 808 23.38 12.37 19.47
C THR A 808 22.64 13.64 19.11
N LEU A 809 23.11 14.79 19.62
CA LEU A 809 22.45 16.09 19.42
C LEU A 809 22.26 16.43 17.93
N GLY A 810 23.25 16.10 17.11
CA GLY A 810 23.34 16.38 15.69
C GLY A 810 22.86 15.25 14.78
N GLN A 811 22.36 14.14 15.33
CA GLN A 811 21.84 13.01 14.54
C GLN A 811 20.74 13.48 13.59
N SER A 812 20.82 13.05 12.34
CA SER A 812 19.85 13.48 11.34
C SER A 812 18.47 12.88 11.62
N SER A 813 17.42 13.69 11.52
CA SER A 813 16.04 13.23 11.71
C SER A 813 15.60 12.15 10.72
N SER A 814 16.27 12.00 9.56
CA SER A 814 16.00 10.92 8.61
C SER A 814 16.57 9.57 9.04
N THR A 815 17.55 9.58 9.95
CA THR A 815 18.18 8.37 10.50
C THR A 815 17.55 7.92 11.82
N LEU A 816 16.60 8.71 12.35
CA LEU A 816 15.86 8.34 13.55
C LEU A 816 14.74 7.37 13.19
N SER A 817 14.52 6.40 14.06
CA SER A 817 13.35 5.53 14.02
C SER A 817 12.05 6.32 14.25
N GLY A 818 10.92 5.77 13.81
CA GLY A 818 9.60 6.39 14.04
C GLY A 818 9.31 6.64 15.53
N GLY A 819 9.68 5.70 16.40
CA GLY A 819 9.52 5.82 17.85
C GLY A 819 10.45 6.87 18.49
N GLU A 820 11.68 7.03 18.01
CA GLU A 820 12.56 8.14 18.44
C GLU A 820 11.98 9.50 18.01
N ALA A 821 11.52 9.58 16.76
CA ALA A 821 10.89 10.78 16.23
C ALA A 821 9.68 11.23 17.06
N GLN A 822 8.82 10.29 17.44
CA GLN A 822 7.68 10.55 18.30
C GLN A 822 8.07 11.01 19.70
N ARG A 823 9.10 10.40 20.31
CA ARG A 823 9.62 10.79 21.63
C ARG A 823 10.22 12.21 21.63
N ILE A 824 10.87 12.64 20.55
CA ILE A 824 11.35 14.04 20.41
C ILE A 824 10.17 15.02 20.39
N LYS A 825 9.09 14.69 19.68
CA LYS A 825 7.86 15.50 19.69
C LYS A 825 7.30 15.61 21.11
N LEU A 826 7.20 14.49 21.84
CA LEU A 826 6.77 14.44 23.24
C LEU A 826 7.61 15.32 24.17
N ALA A 827 8.94 15.21 24.09
CA ALA A 827 9.87 16.01 24.90
C ALA A 827 9.64 17.52 24.75
N THR A 828 9.31 17.97 23.54
CA THR A 828 9.05 19.38 23.24
C THR A 828 7.82 19.93 23.97
N PHE A 829 6.81 19.08 24.23
CA PHE A 829 5.62 19.49 24.97
C PHE A 829 5.85 19.45 26.48
N LEU A 830 6.56 18.44 26.98
CA LEU A 830 6.97 18.37 28.39
C LEU A 830 7.79 19.60 28.80
N GLY A 831 8.66 20.11 27.92
CA GLY A 831 9.48 21.30 28.17
C GLY A 831 8.74 22.64 28.23
N LYS A 832 7.47 22.73 27.80
CA LYS A 832 6.69 23.99 27.83
C LYS A 832 6.11 24.33 29.20
N GLY A 833 6.05 23.36 30.12
CA GLY A 833 5.57 23.54 31.51
C GLY A 833 4.07 23.83 31.65
N SER A 834 3.59 23.98 32.90
CA SER A 834 2.18 24.12 33.28
C SER A 834 1.50 25.44 32.88
N LYS A 835 2.12 26.24 32.01
CA LYS A 835 1.55 27.49 31.46
C LYS A 835 0.87 27.29 30.11
N SER A 836 0.87 26.06 29.56
CA SER A 836 0.18 25.73 28.33
C SER A 836 -1.29 25.40 28.58
N ASP A 837 -2.17 25.86 27.70
CA ASP A 837 -3.56 25.44 27.67
C ASP A 837 -3.69 23.91 27.51
N ASN A 838 -4.81 23.34 27.99
CA ASN A 838 -5.09 21.92 27.86
C ASN A 838 -5.10 21.51 26.38
N ALA A 839 -4.43 20.39 26.11
CA ALA A 839 -4.21 19.88 24.76
C ALA A 839 -4.68 18.42 24.67
N LEU A 840 -5.19 18.05 23.49
CA LEU A 840 -5.50 16.68 23.13
C LEU A 840 -4.36 16.12 22.28
N PHE A 841 -3.65 15.15 22.82
CA PHE A 841 -2.63 14.41 22.08
C PHE A 841 -3.23 13.12 21.53
N ILE A 842 -2.94 12.86 20.26
CA ILE A 842 -3.31 11.61 19.61
C ILE A 842 -2.02 10.92 19.16
N PHE A 843 -1.78 9.71 19.65
CA PHE A 843 -0.64 8.89 19.28
C PHE A 843 -1.08 7.72 18.41
N ASP A 844 -0.40 7.52 17.29
CA ASP A 844 -0.59 6.38 16.39
C ASP A 844 0.50 5.34 16.67
N GLU A 845 0.13 4.24 17.33
CA GLU A 845 0.99 3.10 17.69
C GLU A 845 2.33 3.51 18.33
N PRO A 846 2.33 4.20 19.49
CA PRO A 846 3.55 4.73 20.08
C PRO A 846 4.48 3.69 20.70
N THR A 847 4.05 2.43 20.82
CA THR A 847 4.90 1.35 21.33
C THR A 847 5.75 0.69 20.25
N THR A 848 5.58 1.09 19.00
CA THR A 848 6.37 0.65 17.83
C THR A 848 7.88 0.78 18.10
N GLY A 849 8.59 -0.34 17.99
CA GLY A 849 10.04 -0.43 18.20
C GLY A 849 10.53 -0.16 19.62
N LEU A 850 9.64 -0.20 20.61
CA LEU A 850 9.99 -0.04 22.01
C LEU A 850 10.10 -1.39 22.72
N HIS A 851 11.21 -1.57 23.42
CA HIS A 851 11.36 -2.66 24.38
C HIS A 851 10.44 -2.44 25.60
N PHE A 852 10.10 -3.49 26.34
CA PHE A 852 9.24 -3.43 27.54
C PHE A 852 9.64 -2.29 28.52
N HIS A 853 10.94 -2.12 28.74
CA HIS A 853 11.45 -1.07 29.61
C HIS A 853 11.19 0.35 29.07
N ASP A 854 11.26 0.53 27.75
CA ASP A 854 11.00 1.82 27.10
C ASP A 854 9.50 2.14 27.09
N ILE A 855 8.63 1.13 26.99
CA ILE A 855 7.18 1.30 27.17
C ILE A 855 6.87 1.83 28.58
N LYS A 856 7.55 1.32 29.61
CA LYS A 856 7.42 1.82 30.99
C LYS A 856 7.80 3.31 31.10
N LYS A 857 8.89 3.72 30.44
CA LYS A 857 9.31 5.14 30.39
C LYS A 857 8.28 6.01 29.63
N LEU A 858 7.79 5.54 28.49
CA LEU A 858 6.76 6.22 27.71
C LEU A 858 5.47 6.43 28.53
N LEU A 859 5.00 5.39 29.22
CA LEU A 859 3.84 5.49 30.11
C LEU A 859 4.06 6.53 31.20
N LYS A 860 5.26 6.60 31.80
CA LYS A 860 5.60 7.65 32.77
C LYS A 860 5.45 9.05 32.17
N SER A 861 5.90 9.26 30.94
CA SER A 861 5.72 10.53 30.22
C SER A 861 4.25 10.85 29.94
N PHE A 862 3.44 9.86 29.56
CA PHE A 862 1.99 10.04 29.38
C PHE A 862 1.30 10.44 30.68
N GLN A 863 1.64 9.79 31.79
CA GLN A 863 1.09 10.14 33.10
C GLN A 863 1.48 11.57 33.51
N ALA A 864 2.70 12.02 33.19
CA ALA A 864 3.14 13.39 33.45
C ALA A 864 2.34 14.44 32.66
N LEU A 865 2.03 14.16 31.38
CA LEU A 865 1.16 15.02 30.55
C LEU A 865 -0.28 15.04 31.08
N ILE A 866 -0.84 13.89 31.42
CA ILE A 866 -2.20 13.80 31.98
C ILE A 866 -2.29 14.55 33.32
N ALA A 867 -1.25 14.47 34.15
CA ALA A 867 -1.19 15.21 35.42
C ALA A 867 -1.19 16.74 35.24
N GLN A 868 -0.80 17.25 34.06
CA GLN A 868 -0.88 18.67 33.70
C GLN A 868 -2.26 19.07 33.14
N GLY A 869 -3.22 18.14 33.03
CA GLY A 869 -4.56 18.39 32.48
C GLY A 869 -4.72 18.09 30.99
N HIS A 870 -3.70 17.49 30.36
CA HIS A 870 -3.79 17.07 28.96
C HIS A 870 -4.62 15.77 28.81
N SER A 871 -5.17 15.58 27.61
CA SER A 871 -5.88 14.35 27.23
C SER A 871 -5.04 13.54 26.26
N ILE A 872 -5.00 12.22 26.40
CA ILE A 872 -4.21 11.35 25.53
C ILE A 872 -5.11 10.27 24.93
N ILE A 873 -5.14 10.22 23.61
CA ILE A 873 -5.75 9.14 22.83
C ILE A 873 -4.64 8.36 22.15
N VAL A 874 -4.67 7.04 22.26
CA VAL A 874 -3.67 6.16 21.64
C VAL A 874 -4.36 5.13 20.78
N ILE A 875 -3.89 4.94 19.54
CA ILE A 875 -4.22 3.75 18.75
C ILE A 875 -3.16 2.71 19.07
N GLU A 876 -3.55 1.54 19.59
CA GLU A 876 -2.55 0.56 20.03
C GLU A 876 -3.05 -0.90 19.99
N HIS A 877 -2.06 -1.78 19.82
CA HIS A 877 -2.18 -3.24 19.84
C HIS A 877 -1.40 -3.89 20.98
N ASN A 878 -0.37 -3.21 21.49
CA ASN A 878 0.46 -3.71 22.59
C ASN A 878 -0.33 -3.84 23.91
N LEU A 879 -0.38 -5.06 24.45
CA LEU A 879 -1.17 -5.38 25.64
C LEU A 879 -0.65 -4.69 26.91
N ASP A 880 0.65 -4.41 27.02
CA ASP A 880 1.22 -3.72 28.19
C ASP A 880 0.80 -2.25 28.26
N LEU A 881 0.59 -1.58 27.12
CA LEU A 881 0.00 -0.25 27.10
C LEU A 881 -1.52 -0.33 27.34
N ILE A 882 -2.21 -1.24 26.66
CA ILE A 882 -3.67 -1.39 26.74
C ILE A 882 -4.11 -1.67 28.18
N LYS A 883 -3.42 -2.55 28.92
CA LYS A 883 -3.75 -2.83 30.33
C LYS A 883 -3.56 -1.61 31.24
N CYS A 884 -2.77 -0.62 30.84
CA CYS A 884 -2.58 0.63 31.58
C CYS A 884 -3.59 1.73 31.21
N ALA A 885 -4.43 1.52 30.20
CA ALA A 885 -5.44 2.47 29.76
C ALA A 885 -6.50 2.75 30.84
N ASP A 886 -6.96 3.99 30.95
CA ASP A 886 -8.08 4.30 31.83
C ASP A 886 -9.43 3.94 31.15
N TYR A 887 -9.50 4.06 29.82
CA TYR A 887 -10.67 3.71 29.01
C TYR A 887 -10.24 3.09 27.67
N ILE A 888 -10.96 2.09 27.19
CA ILE A 888 -10.70 1.41 25.91
C ILE A 888 -11.94 1.48 25.03
N ILE A 889 -11.71 1.68 23.72
CA ILE A 889 -12.72 1.52 22.67
C ILE A 889 -12.19 0.45 21.71
N ASP A 890 -12.87 -0.70 21.65
CA ASP A 890 -12.47 -1.84 20.83
C ASP A 890 -13.31 -1.90 19.55
N LEU A 891 -12.63 -1.82 18.39
CA LEU A 891 -13.25 -1.86 17.07
C LEU A 891 -13.08 -3.24 16.41
N GLY A 892 -14.13 -3.74 15.80
CA GLY A 892 -14.10 -5.06 15.15
C GLY A 892 -15.49 -5.49 14.68
N PRO A 893 -15.85 -6.79 14.78
CA PRO A 893 -15.05 -7.91 15.33
C PRO A 893 -13.91 -8.39 14.41
N GLU A 894 -13.97 -8.03 13.12
CA GLU A 894 -12.94 -8.36 12.12
C GLU A 894 -12.44 -7.09 11.39
N GLY A 895 -11.59 -7.24 10.37
CA GLY A 895 -11.15 -6.16 9.49
C GLY A 895 -12.03 -6.02 8.23
N GLY A 896 -11.86 -4.91 7.50
CA GLY A 896 -12.54 -4.70 6.22
C GLY A 896 -14.04 -4.49 6.36
N GLU A 897 -14.83 -5.05 5.43
CA GLU A 897 -16.30 -4.94 5.40
C GLU A 897 -16.98 -5.56 6.63
N ARG A 898 -16.34 -6.57 7.25
CA ARG A 898 -16.84 -7.25 8.47
C ARG A 898 -16.47 -6.51 9.75
N GLY A 899 -15.66 -5.46 9.65
CA GLY A 899 -15.25 -4.60 10.76
C GLY A 899 -16.11 -3.34 10.90
N GLY A 900 -15.54 -2.32 11.54
CA GLY A 900 -16.13 -0.99 11.60
C GLY A 900 -17.26 -0.83 12.62
N LYS A 901 -17.42 -1.77 13.55
CA LYS A 901 -18.34 -1.69 14.70
C LYS A 901 -17.55 -1.48 16.00
N VAL A 902 -18.17 -0.80 16.97
CA VAL A 902 -17.69 -0.80 18.35
C VAL A 902 -18.13 -2.12 18.99
N VAL A 903 -17.17 -2.98 19.31
CA VAL A 903 -17.42 -4.30 19.92
C VAL A 903 -17.60 -4.15 21.43
N ALA A 904 -16.80 -3.27 22.03
CA ALA A 904 -16.82 -2.96 23.44
C ALA A 904 -16.26 -1.56 23.69
N ALA A 905 -16.73 -0.91 24.75
CA ALA A 905 -16.14 0.32 25.28
C ALA A 905 -16.27 0.31 26.80
N GLY A 906 -15.22 0.71 27.52
CA GLY A 906 -15.18 0.63 28.98
C GLY A 906 -13.76 0.54 29.53
N THR A 907 -13.60 0.15 30.79
CA THR A 907 -12.28 -0.11 31.37
C THR A 907 -11.67 -1.42 30.84
N PRO A 908 -10.35 -1.64 30.99
CA PRO A 908 -9.72 -2.92 30.66
C PRO A 908 -10.41 -4.14 31.30
N GLU A 909 -10.86 -4.01 32.54
CA GLU A 909 -11.56 -5.07 33.28
C GLU A 909 -12.98 -5.34 32.77
N GLU A 910 -13.64 -4.32 32.21
CA GLU A 910 -14.95 -4.47 31.54
C GLU A 910 -14.79 -5.11 30.16
N LEU A 911 -13.73 -4.76 29.42
CA LEU A 911 -13.41 -5.34 28.12
C LEU A 911 -13.21 -6.85 28.20
N VAL A 912 -12.44 -7.33 29.19
CA VAL A 912 -12.18 -8.77 29.42
C VAL A 912 -13.46 -9.58 29.67
N LYS A 913 -14.52 -8.95 30.19
CA LYS A 913 -15.81 -9.64 30.41
C LYS A 913 -16.61 -9.81 29.11
N ASN A 914 -16.29 -9.05 28.07
CA ASN A 914 -17.01 -9.09 26.80
C ASN A 914 -16.45 -10.19 25.88
N LYS A 915 -17.21 -11.29 25.74
CA LYS A 915 -16.83 -12.45 24.91
C LYS A 915 -16.70 -12.16 23.41
N ASN A 916 -17.29 -11.06 22.94
CA ASN A 916 -17.22 -10.69 21.52
C ASN A 916 -15.92 -9.92 21.19
N SER A 917 -15.20 -9.42 22.21
CA SER A 917 -13.93 -8.71 22.02
C SER A 917 -12.80 -9.72 21.86
N VAL A 918 -12.14 -9.69 20.69
CA VAL A 918 -10.91 -10.46 20.46
C VAL A 918 -9.82 -9.96 21.41
N THR A 919 -9.68 -8.63 21.54
CA THR A 919 -8.71 -7.98 22.41
C THR A 919 -8.89 -8.40 23.88
N GLY A 920 -10.13 -8.48 24.35
CA GLY A 920 -10.46 -8.92 25.71
C GLY A 920 -10.00 -10.34 26.04
N GLY A 921 -9.94 -11.22 25.04
CA GLY A 921 -9.41 -12.58 25.19
C GLY A 921 -7.94 -12.63 25.56
N TYR A 922 -7.10 -11.86 24.85
CA TYR A 922 -5.66 -11.78 25.10
C TYR A 922 -5.33 -10.92 26.32
N LEU A 923 -6.11 -9.86 26.55
CA LEU A 923 -5.90 -8.96 27.68
C LEU A 923 -6.14 -9.65 29.03
N LYS A 924 -6.97 -10.69 29.06
CA LYS A 924 -7.28 -11.47 30.27
C LYS A 924 -6.05 -12.09 30.93
N GLU A 925 -5.01 -12.41 30.16
CA GLU A 925 -3.80 -13.05 30.68
C GLU A 925 -2.82 -12.03 31.29
N LYS A 926 -3.02 -10.73 31.01
CA LYS A 926 -2.13 -9.64 31.42
C LYS A 926 -2.71 -8.75 32.53
N ILE A 927 -3.98 -8.97 32.94
CA ILE A 927 -4.67 -8.31 34.07
C ILE A 927 -4.93 -9.33 35.16
#